data_AF-A0A8J1VPQ4-F1
#
_entry.id   AF-A0A8J1VPQ4-F1
#
_cell.length_a   1.000
_cell.length_b   1.000
_cell.length_c   1.000
_cell.angle_alpha   90.00
_cell.angle_beta   90.00
_cell.angle_gamma   90.00
#
_symmetry.space_group_name_H-M   'P 1'
#
loop_
_entity.id
_entity.type
_entity.pdbx_description
1 polymer ?
#
loop_
_entity_poly.entity_id
_entity_poly.type
_entity_poly.pdbx_seq_one_letter_code
_entity_poly.pdbx_strand_id
1 'polypeptide(L)'
;MPQPSQTGPFRPTSSQFAYTAAPSSPSSPDTNANAYSNLGGQNLPDSAFLSPEQVDNAPFFGRRGSAQLPAPSIISRSSLMLPGTPNIGGNRSSWSSSAGLAGAEAPLAGAEVGRHPYAPRGQSNLTQTTLGWNDTGNDRTFATREEMTERNGNMGAGAASGNSSERVPRWASGGHDPKKRRKWLWIGIALAALLAVGLAVGLGVGLSRRLNEKTVSRDPAQDNSGATRSASASGTMTATASTSAPSATPTSGGQGSLITFEDGSTMTYNNPFGGQWVWDPANPFNNDAQCNSWTPALSQNWTWGVDKIYGVNLGGWLNTEPFIVPALYEKYAVGPNNQTAIDEYTLSQNMGSNLTAAMTEHYATFITEQDFAEIASAGLNWVRIAVPHWAIETWEEEPYLEHVAWTYFLKAIQWSRKYGIRINFDLHTIPGSQNGWNHSGRLGSINWMYGIMGTANAQRALDYIRTLAQFISQPEYSPVIQIYSFINEPNGGPVGKPPIGSFYYEAYQIIRDITGIGEGNGAVLSMQDAFLGITSWYGFLPGADRLALDQHSYLVFGNQSTASLDAIAKFPCQYWGEATNVTSQTWGLNIAGEWSAASNDCGLWVNDVGVGSRYDGSYKGYNGPTPGSCAYWNDYTLWNQSTKADILHFVEGSMDAFQNYFFWTWKIGNSTGAIEQVNPFWNYQLGLKNGWIPSDPRSAVGTCAGDLAALNEFDGTFSSAWMTGGVGANTIEAAMSTLYPWPANSFANIEAAYMPYLPQYTQTATPITMPGPTYTSPGSSATIFAGNGWFNPTADARNAYTAVAGCSYPPEYSAALLPVPTSACGAGMVQPTRRDSFPAPTPAPAR
;
A
#
# COMPACT_ATOMS: atom_id res chain seq x y z
N MET A 1 35.40 -53.58 -15.45
CA MET A 1 35.95 -54.08 -14.18
C MET A 1 36.50 -52.90 -13.39
N PRO A 2 36.45 -52.88 -12.04
CA PRO A 2 35.61 -53.69 -11.16
C PRO A 2 34.86 -52.88 -10.08
N GLN A 3 33.52 -52.93 -10.14
CA GLN A 3 32.68 -53.22 -8.97
C GLN A 3 32.70 -54.76 -8.75
N PRO A 4 32.15 -55.34 -7.65
CA PRO A 4 31.62 -54.76 -6.41
C PRO A 4 32.18 -55.45 -5.13
N SER A 5 31.62 -55.14 -3.96
CA SER A 5 31.35 -56.15 -2.92
C SER A 5 29.94 -55.97 -2.33
N GLN A 6 29.10 -56.99 -2.47
CA GLN A 6 27.77 -57.11 -1.84
C GLN A 6 27.96 -57.50 -0.33
N THR A 7 26.98 -57.55 0.57
CA THR A 7 25.62 -58.15 0.50
C THR A 7 24.66 -57.60 1.58
N GLY A 8 23.35 -57.55 1.27
CA GLY A 8 22.28 -57.60 2.30
C GLY A 8 21.86 -59.06 2.59
N PRO A 9 20.61 -59.36 3.00
CA PRO A 9 19.50 -58.47 3.41
C PRO A 9 18.95 -58.81 4.83
N PHE A 10 17.91 -58.12 5.31
CA PHE A 10 16.68 -58.74 5.89
C PHE A 10 15.62 -57.69 6.32
N ARG A 11 14.35 -58.09 6.20
CA ARG A 11 13.09 -57.49 6.71
C ARG A 11 12.06 -58.65 6.79
N PRO A 12 10.90 -58.51 7.47
CA PRO A 12 10.48 -57.51 8.45
C PRO A 12 9.96 -58.14 9.78
N THR A 13 9.73 -57.32 10.80
CA THR A 13 8.77 -57.63 11.88
C THR A 13 8.02 -56.36 12.30
N SER A 14 6.81 -56.55 12.86
CA SER A 14 5.91 -55.50 13.32
C SER A 14 5.61 -55.66 14.81
N SER A 15 5.52 -54.55 15.54
CA SER A 15 4.81 -54.50 16.84
C SER A 15 4.34 -53.08 17.17
N GLN A 16 3.25 -52.99 17.93
CA GLN A 16 2.68 -51.74 18.43
C GLN A 16 2.99 -51.61 19.93
N PHE A 17 3.42 -50.44 20.37
CA PHE A 17 3.28 -49.94 21.75
C PHE A 17 3.13 -48.41 21.64
N ALA A 18 2.06 -47.72 22.09
CA ALA A 18 1.04 -48.01 23.09
C ALA A 18 1.58 -48.07 24.53
N TYR A 19 1.55 -46.91 25.20
CA TYR A 19 1.67 -46.79 26.66
C TYR A 19 0.33 -46.32 27.25
N THR A 20 -0.23 -47.12 28.16
CA THR A 20 -1.50 -46.88 28.83
C THR A 20 -1.31 -46.26 30.21
N ALA A 21 -2.15 -45.30 30.57
CA ALA A 21 -2.27 -44.80 31.94
C ALA A 21 -3.16 -45.71 32.81
N ALA A 22 -2.89 -45.75 34.12
CA ALA A 22 -3.66 -46.48 35.14
C ALA A 22 -3.40 -45.84 36.54
N PRO A 23 -4.20 -46.10 37.60
CA PRO A 23 -5.21 -45.09 37.99
C PRO A 23 -5.41 -44.88 39.50
N SER A 24 -6.22 -43.89 39.89
CA SER A 24 -6.98 -43.92 41.16
C SER A 24 -8.23 -43.01 41.16
N SER A 25 -9.40 -43.62 40.94
CA SER A 25 -10.74 -43.11 41.35
C SER A 25 -11.04 -43.59 42.79
N PRO A 26 -12.23 -43.41 43.44
CA PRO A 26 -13.53 -42.80 43.05
C PRO A 26 -13.90 -41.56 43.93
N SER A 27 -15.08 -40.92 43.90
CA SER A 27 -16.44 -41.38 43.54
C SER A 27 -17.43 -40.30 43.01
N SER A 28 -18.42 -40.79 42.27
CA SER A 28 -19.60 -40.13 41.66
C SER A 28 -20.77 -40.00 42.68
N PRO A 29 -22.05 -39.59 42.36
CA PRO A 29 -22.67 -39.32 41.05
C PRO A 29 -23.69 -38.13 40.91
N ASP A 30 -24.11 -37.87 39.66
CA ASP A 30 -25.46 -37.43 39.18
C ASP A 30 -26.09 -36.07 39.62
N THR A 31 -26.95 -35.35 38.84
CA THR A 31 -27.42 -35.46 37.42
C THR A 31 -28.00 -34.11 36.90
N ASN A 32 -28.15 -34.01 35.56
CA ASN A 32 -29.22 -33.29 34.80
C ASN A 32 -29.45 -31.74 34.88
N ALA A 33 -29.17 -31.10 33.74
CA ALA A 33 -30.12 -30.37 32.87
C ALA A 33 -30.78 -29.00 33.23
N ASN A 34 -30.74 -28.11 32.23
CA ASN A 34 -31.77 -27.15 31.77
C ASN A 34 -32.31 -26.00 32.65
N ALA A 35 -31.84 -24.79 32.30
CA ALA A 35 -32.65 -23.65 31.82
C ALA A 35 -33.54 -22.81 32.78
N TYR A 36 -33.74 -21.54 32.38
CA TYR A 36 -34.59 -20.50 33.01
C TYR A 36 -34.14 -20.05 34.42
N SER A 37 -34.43 -18.83 34.92
CA SER A 37 -34.78 -17.55 34.27
C SER A 37 -34.70 -16.41 35.31
N ASN A 38 -34.69 -15.16 34.83
CA ASN A 38 -35.12 -13.91 35.50
C ASN A 38 -35.58 -14.00 36.98
N LEU A 39 -34.86 -13.29 37.85
CA LEU A 39 -35.34 -12.36 38.88
C LEU A 39 -34.14 -11.41 39.15
N GLY A 40 -34.28 -10.11 39.40
CA GLY A 40 -35.39 -9.41 40.04
C GLY A 40 -34.84 -8.79 41.32
N GLY A 41 -34.01 -7.75 41.19
CA GLY A 41 -33.20 -7.24 42.32
C GLY A 41 -33.92 -6.20 43.19
N GLN A 42 -33.39 -5.98 44.40
CA GLN A 42 -33.60 -4.73 45.14
C GLN A 42 -32.62 -4.54 46.33
N ASN A 43 -32.45 -3.27 46.69
CA ASN A 43 -32.06 -2.70 47.99
C ASN A 43 -30.58 -2.64 48.43
N LEU A 44 -30.27 -1.47 48.99
CA LEU A 44 -29.07 -1.06 49.73
C LEU A 44 -29.14 -1.58 51.20
N PRO A 45 -28.12 -1.29 52.03
CA PRO A 45 -28.32 -0.15 52.96
C PRO A 45 -27.08 0.75 53.19
N ASP A 46 -27.32 1.91 53.80
CA ASP A 46 -26.38 3.02 54.05
C ASP A 46 -25.49 2.88 55.31
N SER A 47 -24.47 3.74 55.43
CA SER A 47 -23.98 4.48 56.65
C SER A 47 -22.47 4.80 56.60
N ALA A 48 -21.91 5.90 57.15
CA ALA A 48 -22.50 7.13 57.70
C ALA A 48 -21.50 8.31 57.81
N PHE A 49 -22.00 9.55 57.58
CA PHE A 49 -21.66 10.88 58.17
C PHE A 49 -20.24 11.26 58.68
N LEU A 50 -19.75 12.46 58.27
CA LEU A 50 -19.75 13.72 59.07
C LEU A 50 -19.23 14.95 58.24
N SER A 51 -19.25 16.18 58.82
CA SER A 51 -19.21 17.50 58.12
C SER A 51 -18.96 18.69 59.11
N PRO A 52 -18.88 20.00 58.74
CA PRO A 52 -18.34 20.75 57.58
C PRO A 52 -17.44 21.97 58.01
N GLU A 53 -17.49 23.13 57.31
CA GLU A 53 -16.89 24.48 57.57
C GLU A 53 -15.40 24.72 57.13
N GLN A 54 -14.92 25.90 56.70
CA GLN A 54 -15.54 27.17 56.21
C GLN A 54 -14.52 27.99 55.35
N VAL A 55 -15.00 28.64 54.27
CA VAL A 55 -14.65 30.00 53.72
C VAL A 55 -13.21 30.41 53.26
N ASP A 56 -13.19 31.13 52.12
CA ASP A 56 -12.24 32.15 51.59
C ASP A 56 -11.01 31.87 50.67
N ASN A 57 -11.13 32.42 49.45
CA ASN A 57 -10.16 33.10 48.58
C ASN A 57 -8.89 32.39 48.01
N ALA A 58 -8.43 32.89 46.85
CA ALA A 58 -7.44 32.29 45.93
C ALA A 58 -6.29 33.27 45.60
N PRO A 59 -5.37 33.05 44.63
CA PRO A 59 -4.99 31.82 43.89
C PRO A 59 -3.45 31.57 43.82
N PHE A 60 -2.98 30.36 43.40
CA PHE A 60 -1.85 30.12 42.43
C PHE A 60 -1.35 28.65 42.39
N PHE A 61 -0.92 28.20 41.19
CA PHE A 61 -0.01 27.09 40.82
C PHE A 61 -0.04 25.71 41.55
N GLY A 62 -0.33 24.64 40.79
CA GLY A 62 0.04 23.25 41.14
C GLY A 62 -0.26 22.25 40.00
N ARG A 63 0.76 21.54 39.48
CA ARG A 63 0.62 20.56 38.38
C ARG A 63 0.37 19.13 38.88
N ARG A 64 -0.59 18.43 38.26
CA ARG A 64 -0.58 17.02 37.79
C ARG A 64 -1.91 16.78 37.05
N GLY A 65 -2.00 16.03 35.96
CA GLY A 65 -0.95 15.38 35.16
C GLY A 65 -1.52 14.21 34.37
N SER A 66 -1.84 14.40 33.09
CA SER A 66 -2.40 13.39 32.19
C SER A 66 -1.70 13.44 30.84
N ALA A 67 -1.19 12.30 30.35
CA ALA A 67 -0.61 12.22 29.02
C ALA A 67 -1.70 12.29 27.95
N GLN A 68 -1.61 13.30 27.07
CA GLN A 68 -2.34 13.39 25.81
C GLN A 68 -1.34 13.88 24.76
N LEU A 69 -1.16 13.08 23.71
CA LEU A 69 -0.38 13.49 22.54
C LEU A 69 -1.24 14.45 21.70
N PRO A 70 -0.79 15.68 21.38
CA PRO A 70 -1.50 16.57 20.48
C PRO A 70 -1.27 16.16 19.02
N ALA A 71 -2.28 16.36 18.17
CA ALA A 71 -2.15 16.14 16.73
C ALA A 71 -1.22 17.19 16.08
N PRO A 72 -0.41 16.83 15.06
CA PRO A 72 0.57 17.73 14.47
C PRO A 72 -0.04 18.67 13.39
N SER A 73 -0.38 19.90 13.76
CA SER A 73 -0.37 21.06 12.84
C SER A 73 -0.42 22.40 13.59
N ILE A 74 -0.10 23.50 12.87
CA ILE A 74 -0.17 24.94 13.23
C ILE A 74 1.09 25.58 13.83
N ILE A 75 1.57 26.64 13.13
CA ILE A 75 2.27 27.82 13.66
C ILE A 75 1.65 29.05 12.96
N SER A 76 1.59 30.24 13.59
CA SER A 76 1.06 31.43 12.89
C SER A 76 1.58 32.80 13.39
N ARG A 77 1.80 33.72 12.43
CA ARG A 77 1.83 35.21 12.54
C ARG A 77 2.97 35.81 13.42
N SER A 78 3.59 36.96 13.12
CA SER A 78 3.39 38.08 12.15
C SER A 78 4.77 38.77 11.93
N SER A 79 5.08 39.89 11.24
CA SER A 79 4.46 41.03 10.48
C SER A 79 5.66 41.86 9.88
N LEU A 80 5.61 42.87 8.99
CA LEU A 80 4.63 43.56 8.12
C LEU A 80 5.40 44.51 7.15
N MET A 81 4.98 44.66 5.87
CA MET A 81 5.34 45.76 4.91
C MET A 81 6.83 45.90 4.47
N LEU A 82 7.29 46.65 3.44
CA LEU A 82 6.80 47.17 2.12
C LEU A 82 8.06 47.49 1.21
N PRO A 83 7.96 47.87 -0.09
CA PRO A 83 9.03 47.61 -1.10
C PRO A 83 9.64 48.85 -1.84
N GLY A 84 10.53 48.58 -2.81
CA GLY A 84 10.92 49.53 -3.89
C GLY A 84 11.67 48.86 -5.05
N THR A 85 11.40 49.29 -6.30
CA THR A 85 12.10 48.90 -7.55
C THR A 85 12.70 50.14 -8.25
N PRO A 86 13.68 50.01 -9.17
CA PRO A 86 13.33 49.98 -10.61
C PRO A 86 14.24 49.06 -11.48
N ASN A 87 14.24 49.27 -12.81
CA ASN A 87 14.70 48.35 -13.87
C ASN A 87 15.84 48.96 -14.75
N ILE A 88 16.19 48.32 -15.88
CA ILE A 88 17.26 48.61 -16.90
C ILE A 88 18.60 47.89 -16.58
N GLY A 89 19.32 47.21 -17.50
CA GLY A 89 18.99 46.77 -18.88
C GLY A 89 20.19 46.78 -19.87
N GLY A 90 20.41 45.69 -20.63
CA GLY A 90 21.18 45.71 -21.90
C GLY A 90 22.35 44.71 -22.10
N ASN A 91 22.45 44.19 -23.34
CA ASN A 91 23.62 43.65 -24.07
C ASN A 91 24.51 42.49 -23.56
N ARG A 92 24.38 41.34 -24.27
CA ARG A 92 25.39 40.55 -25.04
C ARG A 92 26.83 40.27 -24.51
N SER A 93 27.30 39.08 -24.92
CA SER A 93 28.67 38.68 -25.34
C SER A 93 29.75 38.23 -24.32
N SER A 94 29.77 36.90 -24.08
CA SER A 94 30.87 35.94 -24.39
C SER A 94 32.23 35.94 -23.64
N TRP A 95 32.92 34.78 -23.72
CA TRP A 95 34.30 34.41 -23.31
C TRP A 95 34.56 33.97 -21.85
N SER A 96 34.46 32.65 -21.66
CA SER A 96 35.51 31.70 -21.19
C SER A 96 36.47 31.97 -20.01
N SER A 97 36.96 30.82 -19.49
CA SER A 97 38.33 30.52 -19.04
C SER A 97 38.87 31.05 -17.69
N SER A 98 38.68 30.20 -16.67
CA SER A 98 39.75 29.51 -15.89
C SER A 98 40.70 30.26 -14.93
N ALA A 99 41.20 29.48 -13.95
CA ALA A 99 42.13 29.82 -12.85
C ALA A 99 41.53 30.75 -11.76
N GLY A 100 41.67 30.48 -10.46
CA GLY A 100 42.32 29.37 -9.75
C GLY A 100 43.63 29.77 -9.06
N LEU A 101 43.62 29.76 -7.73
CA LEU A 101 44.77 29.95 -6.84
C LEU A 101 44.46 29.31 -5.46
N ALA A 102 45.48 28.95 -4.68
CA ALA A 102 45.34 28.14 -3.46
C ALA A 102 46.30 28.56 -2.33
N GLY A 103 46.00 28.13 -1.11
CA GLY A 103 46.83 28.30 0.10
C GLY A 103 46.48 29.53 0.97
N ALA A 104 46.77 29.54 2.28
CA ALA A 104 47.30 28.48 3.13
C ALA A 104 47.05 28.76 4.64
N GLU A 105 47.33 27.75 5.47
CA GLU A 105 47.38 27.74 6.95
C GLU A 105 48.55 28.57 7.54
N ALA A 106 48.67 28.93 8.83
CA ALA A 106 47.65 29.07 9.91
C ALA A 106 48.08 30.08 11.03
N PRO A 107 48.52 29.71 12.27
CA PRO A 107 47.84 30.21 13.48
C PRO A 107 48.70 30.98 14.52
N LEU A 108 48.03 31.68 15.45
CA LEU A 108 48.57 32.16 16.74
C LEU A 108 47.50 32.11 17.86
N ALA A 109 47.93 32.13 19.13
CA ALA A 109 47.08 31.88 20.31
C ALA A 109 47.37 32.84 21.50
N GLY A 110 46.44 32.97 22.46
CA GLY A 110 46.74 33.57 23.78
C GLY A 110 45.55 34.02 24.66
N ALA A 111 45.60 33.64 25.95
CA ALA A 111 45.05 34.32 27.16
C ALA A 111 43.52 34.47 27.42
N GLU A 112 42.95 33.43 28.06
CA GLU A 112 42.28 33.43 29.39
C GLU A 112 41.16 34.42 29.85
N VAL A 113 40.05 33.78 30.30
CA VAL A 113 39.22 34.05 31.52
C VAL A 113 38.29 35.29 31.59
N GLY A 114 36.95 35.06 31.64
CA GLY A 114 35.98 36.11 32.02
C GLY A 114 34.46 35.83 31.94
N ARG A 115 33.90 34.95 32.79
CA ARG A 115 32.47 34.83 33.26
C ARG A 115 31.26 35.00 32.26
N HIS A 116 30.38 33.99 32.29
CA HIS A 116 28.99 33.92 31.77
C HIS A 116 27.98 34.97 32.33
N PRO A 117 26.70 35.08 31.83
CA PRO A 117 26.06 34.49 30.63
C PRO A 117 25.13 35.45 29.79
N TYR A 118 24.45 34.89 28.77
CA TYR A 118 23.20 35.33 28.08
C TYR A 118 23.19 36.54 27.10
N ALA A 119 23.05 36.24 25.79
CA ALA A 119 22.05 36.78 24.82
C ALA A 119 22.48 36.47 23.36
N PRO A 120 21.56 36.25 22.37
CA PRO A 120 21.92 35.63 21.09
C PRO A 120 21.97 36.55 19.85
N ARG A 121 22.88 36.22 18.91
CA ARG A 121 22.80 36.48 17.46
C ARG A 121 23.53 35.34 16.74
N GLY A 122 23.16 34.92 15.53
CA GLY A 122 22.03 35.34 14.68
C GLY A 122 21.81 34.34 13.53
N GLN A 123 20.69 34.45 12.83
CA GLN A 123 20.35 33.52 11.74
C GLN A 123 21.08 33.88 10.43
N SER A 124 21.51 32.86 9.69
CA SER A 124 21.93 32.97 8.29
C SER A 124 20.74 32.75 7.35
N ASN A 125 20.58 33.61 6.34
CA ASN A 125 19.51 33.49 5.36
C ASN A 125 19.77 32.35 4.36
N LEU A 126 18.80 31.46 4.17
CA LEU A 126 18.56 30.79 2.89
C LEU A 126 17.06 30.87 2.58
N THR A 127 16.74 31.26 1.36
CA THR A 127 15.38 31.58 0.90
C THR A 127 14.79 30.45 0.07
N GLN A 128 13.58 30.01 0.42
CA GLN A 128 12.70 29.28 -0.50
C GLN A 128 11.26 29.82 -0.40
N THR A 129 10.48 29.55 -1.43
CA THR A 129 9.20 30.22 -1.74
C THR A 129 8.12 29.23 -2.11
N THR A 130 6.94 29.37 -1.52
CA THR A 130 5.68 28.84 -2.06
C THR A 130 4.53 29.80 -1.73
N LEU A 131 3.48 29.77 -2.56
CA LEU A 131 2.41 30.75 -2.56
C LEU A 131 1.19 30.26 -1.76
N GLY A 132 0.62 31.12 -0.93
CA GLY A 132 -0.66 30.88 -0.26
C GLY A 132 -1.78 31.65 -0.96
N TRP A 133 -2.88 30.96 -1.27
CA TRP A 133 -4.06 31.56 -1.90
C TRP A 133 -4.87 32.40 -0.91
N ASN A 134 -5.46 33.48 -1.42
CA ASN A 134 -6.40 34.35 -0.73
C ASN A 134 -7.52 34.66 -1.74
N ASP A 135 -8.75 34.20 -1.49
CA ASP A 135 -9.88 34.45 -2.39
C ASP A 135 -10.66 35.69 -1.94
N THR A 136 -10.79 36.66 -2.85
CA THR A 136 -11.89 37.63 -2.86
C THR A 136 -12.31 37.94 -4.30
N GLY A 137 -13.27 37.16 -4.80
CA GLY A 137 -14.39 37.60 -5.65
C GLY A 137 -14.11 38.69 -6.69
N ASN A 138 -13.95 38.29 -7.95
CA ASN A 138 -13.86 39.20 -9.08
C ASN A 138 -15.25 39.66 -9.54
N ASP A 139 -15.59 40.93 -9.30
CA ASP A 139 -16.71 41.60 -9.97
C ASP A 139 -16.24 42.94 -10.55
N ARG A 140 -16.41 43.11 -11.87
CA ARG A 140 -15.93 44.28 -12.63
C ARG A 140 -16.97 44.71 -13.66
N THR A 141 -17.92 45.53 -13.21
CA THR A 141 -18.78 46.32 -14.09
C THR A 141 -18.44 47.81 -13.97
N PHE A 142 -18.33 48.50 -15.10
CA PHE A 142 -18.01 49.94 -15.14
C PHE A 142 -19.28 50.78 -14.98
N ALA A 143 -19.32 51.62 -13.96
CA ALA A 143 -20.23 52.76 -13.84
C ALA A 143 -19.54 53.92 -13.10
N THR A 144 -19.93 55.15 -13.38
CA THR A 144 -19.24 56.35 -12.88
C THR A 144 -20.11 57.22 -11.98
N ARG A 145 -19.56 57.53 -10.78
CA ARG A 145 -19.50 58.85 -10.13
C ARG A 145 -20.80 59.68 -9.89
N GLU A 146 -20.88 60.22 -8.68
CA GLU A 146 -21.89 61.21 -8.18
C GLU A 146 -23.33 60.63 -8.03
N GLU A 147 -24.18 61.05 -7.07
CA GLU A 147 -24.05 62.10 -6.04
C GLU A 147 -24.83 61.80 -4.72
N MET A 148 -24.39 62.41 -3.62
CA MET A 148 -25.11 62.91 -2.42
C MET A 148 -26.41 62.28 -1.83
N THR A 149 -26.42 62.24 -0.48
CA THR A 149 -27.58 62.48 0.45
C THR A 149 -28.72 61.44 0.53
N GLU A 150 -29.48 61.28 1.63
CA GLU A 150 -29.42 61.88 2.99
C GLU A 150 -29.98 60.92 4.09
N ARG A 151 -29.86 61.34 5.37
CA ARG A 151 -30.80 61.23 6.52
C ARG A 151 -32.02 60.27 6.46
N ASN A 152 -32.53 59.74 7.58
CA ASN A 152 -32.05 59.62 8.97
C ASN A 152 -32.98 58.68 9.76
N GLY A 153 -32.45 58.04 10.80
CA GLY A 153 -33.22 57.65 11.98
C GLY A 153 -34.07 56.37 11.90
N ASN A 154 -34.46 55.77 13.04
CA ASN A 154 -34.05 56.14 14.40
C ASN A 154 -34.02 54.98 15.42
N MET A 155 -33.31 55.27 16.50
CA MET A 155 -33.26 54.65 17.84
C MET A 155 -34.48 53.81 18.28
N GLY A 156 -34.33 52.81 19.15
CA GLY A 156 -33.11 52.42 19.88
C GLY A 156 -33.37 51.41 21.01
N ALA A 157 -32.32 51.14 21.80
CA ALA A 157 -32.24 50.02 22.74
C ALA A 157 -33.19 50.10 23.97
N GLY A 158 -33.54 48.93 24.51
CA GLY A 158 -34.15 48.75 25.83
C GLY A 158 -34.21 47.27 26.20
N ALA A 159 -33.76 46.88 27.40
CA ALA A 159 -33.64 45.49 27.83
C ALA A 159 -34.30 45.26 29.20
N ALA A 160 -34.92 44.08 29.41
CA ALA A 160 -35.12 43.48 30.74
C ALA A 160 -35.56 41.99 30.68
N SER A 161 -35.13 41.24 31.71
CA SER A 161 -35.43 39.86 32.12
C SER A 161 -36.89 39.34 32.06
N GLY A 162 -37.08 38.02 31.87
CA GLY A 162 -38.40 37.35 32.01
C GLY A 162 -38.43 35.81 31.92
N ASN A 163 -37.87 35.11 32.92
CA ASN A 163 -37.83 33.64 33.13
C ASN A 163 -39.12 32.82 32.83
N SER A 164 -39.03 31.69 32.07
CA SER A 164 -39.69 30.40 32.42
C SER A 164 -39.41 29.21 31.48
N SER A 165 -39.13 28.03 32.10
CA SER A 165 -39.44 26.63 31.69
C SER A 165 -38.93 26.00 30.39
N GLU A 166 -38.49 24.75 30.52
CA GLU A 166 -37.99 23.85 29.47
C GLU A 166 -39.10 23.31 28.54
N ARG A 167 -38.74 22.95 27.30
CA ARG A 167 -39.46 21.93 26.50
C ARG A 167 -38.49 21.08 25.68
N VAL A 168 -38.33 19.82 26.10
CA VAL A 168 -37.57 18.79 25.35
C VAL A 168 -38.35 18.37 24.09
N PRO A 169 -37.71 18.25 22.91
CA PRO A 169 -38.34 17.75 21.70
C PRO A 169 -38.86 16.30 21.82
N ARG A 170 -40.01 16.04 21.22
CA ARG A 170 -40.91 14.92 21.59
C ARG A 170 -40.60 13.59 20.88
N TRP A 171 -39.34 13.17 20.84
CA TRP A 171 -38.93 11.85 20.29
C TRP A 171 -38.30 10.89 21.30
N ALA A 172 -37.97 11.36 22.51
CA ALA A 172 -37.26 10.58 23.53
C ALA A 172 -38.18 9.99 24.62
N SER A 173 -39.07 9.04 24.29
CA SER A 173 -39.77 8.20 25.30
C SER A 173 -40.39 6.90 24.75
N GLY A 174 -39.64 5.79 24.80
CA GLY A 174 -40.00 4.35 24.95
C GLY A 174 -41.27 3.68 24.36
N GLY A 175 -41.15 2.38 24.01
CA GLY A 175 -42.29 1.44 23.96
C GLY A 175 -42.31 0.45 22.78
N HIS A 176 -42.21 -0.86 23.05
CA HIS A 176 -42.18 -1.96 22.07
C HIS A 176 -43.52 -2.32 21.39
N ASP A 177 -43.48 -2.57 20.07
CA ASP A 177 -44.13 -3.66 19.26
C ASP A 177 -45.68 -3.90 19.38
N PRO A 178 -46.37 -4.74 18.54
CA PRO A 178 -45.86 -5.58 17.46
C PRO A 178 -46.54 -5.55 16.07
N LYS A 179 -45.79 -6.10 15.11
CA LYS A 179 -46.10 -6.34 13.69
C LYS A 179 -47.46 -7.01 13.41
N LYS A 180 -48.18 -6.58 12.36
CA LYS A 180 -49.14 -7.42 11.62
C LYS A 180 -49.30 -6.99 10.14
N ARG A 181 -49.67 -7.96 9.28
CA ARG A 181 -50.00 -7.84 7.83
C ARG A 181 -48.89 -7.35 6.85
N ARG A 182 -47.88 -8.20 6.61
CA ARG A 182 -47.19 -8.29 5.29
C ARG A 182 -47.14 -9.71 4.66
N LYS A 183 -47.81 -10.72 5.26
CA LYS A 183 -47.76 -12.13 4.76
C LYS A 183 -48.21 -12.30 3.30
N TRP A 184 -49.23 -11.55 2.85
CA TRP A 184 -49.73 -11.65 1.47
C TRP A 184 -48.75 -11.14 0.41
N LEU A 185 -47.88 -10.17 0.75
CA LEU A 185 -46.88 -9.65 -0.18
C LEU A 185 -45.84 -10.74 -0.53
N TRP A 186 -45.34 -11.44 0.49
CA TRP A 186 -44.37 -12.53 0.31
C TRP A 186 -44.97 -13.75 -0.41
N ILE A 187 -46.25 -14.07 -0.20
CA ILE A 187 -46.95 -15.11 -0.96
C ILE A 187 -47.07 -14.71 -2.45
N GLY A 188 -47.35 -13.45 -2.74
CA GLY A 188 -47.38 -12.93 -4.11
C GLY A 188 -46.02 -13.01 -4.81
N ILE A 189 -44.95 -12.62 -4.12
CA ILE A 189 -43.56 -12.71 -4.63
C ILE A 189 -43.17 -14.17 -4.92
N ALA A 190 -43.50 -15.10 -4.01
CA ALA A 190 -43.20 -16.52 -4.20
C ALA A 190 -43.94 -17.13 -5.41
N LEU A 191 -45.21 -16.77 -5.61
CA LEU A 191 -45.99 -17.20 -6.78
C LEU A 191 -45.46 -16.61 -8.09
N ALA A 192 -45.03 -15.34 -8.09
CA ALA A 192 -44.41 -14.69 -9.25
C ALA A 192 -43.08 -15.37 -9.63
N ALA A 193 -42.24 -15.71 -8.63
CA ALA A 193 -40.99 -16.43 -8.86
C ALA A 193 -41.22 -17.84 -9.46
N LEU A 194 -42.20 -18.58 -8.93
CA LEU A 194 -42.57 -19.90 -9.47
C LEU A 194 -43.11 -19.82 -10.92
N LEU A 195 -43.87 -18.79 -11.25
CA LEU A 195 -44.32 -18.53 -12.63
C LEU A 195 -43.16 -18.18 -13.56
N ALA A 196 -42.20 -17.37 -13.11
CA ALA A 196 -41.00 -17.04 -13.89
C ALA A 196 -40.13 -18.28 -14.18
N VAL A 197 -39.91 -19.13 -13.17
CA VAL A 197 -39.19 -20.42 -13.35
C VAL A 197 -39.96 -21.35 -14.29
N GLY A 198 -41.27 -21.45 -14.15
CA GLY A 198 -42.13 -22.24 -15.06
C GLY A 198 -42.05 -21.79 -16.52
N LEU A 199 -42.03 -20.47 -16.76
CA LEU A 199 -41.83 -19.89 -18.09
C LEU A 199 -40.43 -20.14 -18.65
N ALA A 200 -39.38 -19.99 -17.83
CA ALA A 200 -37.99 -20.25 -18.25
C ALA A 200 -37.79 -21.71 -18.66
N VAL A 201 -38.27 -22.67 -17.86
CA VAL A 201 -38.21 -24.10 -18.17
C VAL A 201 -39.08 -24.44 -19.39
N GLY A 202 -40.27 -23.84 -19.50
CA GLY A 202 -41.16 -24.03 -20.66
C GLY A 202 -40.54 -23.57 -21.98
N LEU A 203 -39.84 -22.42 -21.98
CA LEU A 203 -39.13 -21.90 -23.15
C LEU A 203 -37.89 -22.74 -23.50
N GLY A 204 -37.08 -23.12 -22.50
CA GLY A 204 -35.88 -23.94 -22.70
C GLY A 204 -36.18 -25.32 -23.28
N VAL A 205 -37.24 -25.99 -22.80
CA VAL A 205 -37.70 -27.28 -23.37
C VAL A 205 -38.42 -27.09 -24.71
N GLY A 206 -39.05 -25.93 -24.93
CA GLY A 206 -39.76 -25.59 -26.15
C GLY A 206 -38.86 -25.38 -27.38
N LEU A 207 -37.72 -24.70 -27.22
CA LEU A 207 -36.78 -24.45 -28.34
C LEU A 207 -36.05 -25.73 -28.76
N SER A 208 -35.51 -26.48 -27.81
CA SER A 208 -34.71 -27.70 -28.08
C SER A 208 -35.48 -28.81 -28.80
N ARG A 209 -36.82 -28.76 -28.83
CA ARG A 209 -37.68 -29.69 -29.58
C ARG A 209 -38.05 -29.26 -31.00
N ARG A 210 -37.63 -28.08 -31.48
CA ARG A 210 -38.04 -27.55 -32.81
C ARG A 210 -36.97 -27.58 -33.91
N LEU A 211 -35.73 -28.00 -33.61
CA LEU A 211 -34.64 -28.06 -34.61
C LEU A 211 -34.42 -29.44 -35.24
N ASN A 212 -35.28 -30.42 -34.98
CA ASN A 212 -35.10 -31.79 -35.47
C ASN A 212 -36.40 -32.39 -36.06
N GLU A 213 -36.86 -31.85 -37.19
CA GLU A 213 -37.71 -32.63 -38.11
C GLU A 213 -37.67 -32.12 -39.56
N LYS A 214 -37.64 -33.08 -40.51
CA LYS A 214 -37.96 -32.95 -41.95
C LYS A 214 -37.05 -32.07 -42.84
N THR A 215 -36.20 -32.77 -43.60
CA THR A 215 -36.21 -32.63 -45.07
C THR A 215 -36.15 -34.03 -45.67
N VAL A 216 -37.00 -34.31 -46.66
CA VAL A 216 -37.10 -35.63 -47.32
C VAL A 216 -37.20 -35.43 -48.83
N SER A 217 -36.24 -36.00 -49.57
CA SER A 217 -36.26 -36.23 -51.02
C SER A 217 -35.20 -37.32 -51.29
N ARG A 218 -35.56 -38.55 -51.65
CA ARG A 218 -36.08 -39.04 -52.94
C ARG A 218 -35.02 -39.05 -54.04
N ASP A 219 -34.25 -40.15 -54.08
CA ASP A 219 -33.58 -40.64 -55.30
C ASP A 219 -34.61 -41.19 -56.31
N PRO A 220 -34.17 -41.43 -57.56
CA PRO A 220 -34.23 -42.83 -58.03
C PRO A 220 -33.07 -43.27 -58.95
N ALA A 221 -32.42 -44.40 -58.58
CA ALA A 221 -31.72 -45.36 -59.46
C ALA A 221 -30.50 -44.86 -60.29
N GLN A 222 -29.60 -45.69 -60.84
CA GLN A 222 -29.61 -47.15 -61.05
C GLN A 222 -28.18 -47.74 -61.17
N ASP A 223 -28.07 -49.07 -61.00
CA ASP A 223 -27.10 -50.00 -61.63
C ASP A 223 -25.59 -50.08 -61.25
N ASN A 224 -25.31 -51.09 -60.41
CA ASN A 224 -24.62 -52.36 -60.77
C ASN A 224 -23.09 -52.60 -60.57
N SER A 225 -22.78 -53.90 -60.43
CA SER A 225 -21.49 -54.59 -60.24
C SER A 225 -20.74 -54.34 -58.90
N GLY A 226 -20.13 -55.35 -58.25
CA GLY A 226 -20.26 -56.81 -58.43
C GLY A 226 -19.01 -57.64 -58.07
N ALA A 227 -18.88 -58.13 -56.83
CA ALA A 227 -17.83 -59.10 -56.43
C ALA A 227 -18.29 -60.03 -55.28
N THR A 228 -17.71 -61.23 -55.18
CA THR A 228 -18.26 -62.38 -54.40
C THR A 228 -17.41 -62.85 -53.21
N ARG A 229 -18.06 -63.53 -52.23
CA ARG A 229 -17.50 -64.40 -51.16
C ARG A 229 -16.73 -63.65 -50.03
N SER A 230 -16.76 -64.05 -48.75
CA SER A 230 -17.01 -65.36 -48.09
C SER A 230 -17.77 -65.23 -46.75
N ALA A 231 -17.94 -66.32 -45.99
CA ALA A 231 -18.91 -66.44 -44.90
C ALA A 231 -18.39 -66.34 -43.44
N SER A 232 -19.32 -65.99 -42.54
CA SER A 232 -19.48 -66.43 -41.14
C SER A 232 -18.34 -66.29 -40.12
N ALA A 233 -18.56 -65.40 -39.14
CA ALA A 233 -18.40 -65.69 -37.71
C ALA A 233 -19.29 -64.74 -36.88
N SER A 234 -19.81 -65.17 -35.73
CA SER A 234 -20.47 -64.30 -34.75
C SER A 234 -19.47 -63.79 -33.71
N GLY A 235 -19.60 -62.53 -33.32
CA GLY A 235 -18.73 -61.91 -32.31
C GLY A 235 -19.39 -60.69 -31.68
N THR A 236 -19.86 -60.83 -30.45
CA THR A 236 -20.53 -59.75 -29.71
C THR A 236 -19.51 -58.71 -29.26
N MET A 237 -19.32 -57.67 -30.06
CA MET A 237 -18.54 -56.51 -29.65
C MET A 237 -19.43 -55.55 -28.85
N THR A 238 -19.30 -55.61 -27.52
CA THR A 238 -19.79 -54.56 -26.63
C THR A 238 -19.20 -53.23 -27.08
N ALA A 239 -20.05 -52.22 -27.31
CA ALA A 239 -19.58 -50.87 -27.64
C ALA A 239 -18.89 -50.27 -26.41
N THR A 240 -17.57 -50.45 -26.31
CA THR A 240 -16.73 -49.72 -25.37
C THR A 240 -16.88 -48.24 -25.72
N ALA A 241 -17.49 -47.46 -24.82
CA ALA A 241 -17.53 -46.02 -24.98
C ALA A 241 -16.08 -45.53 -25.06
N SER A 242 -15.68 -44.97 -26.20
CA SER A 242 -14.39 -44.31 -26.33
C SER A 242 -14.42 -43.08 -25.45
N THR A 243 -13.90 -43.21 -24.23
CA THR A 243 -13.51 -42.09 -23.39
C THR A 243 -12.53 -41.27 -24.21
N SER A 244 -13.01 -40.16 -24.78
CA SER A 244 -12.13 -39.14 -25.33
C SER A 244 -11.11 -38.82 -24.25
N ALA A 245 -9.82 -38.93 -24.59
CA ALA A 245 -8.77 -38.46 -23.71
C ALA A 245 -9.11 -37.00 -23.33
N PRO A 246 -8.96 -36.59 -22.06
CA PRO A 246 -9.23 -35.22 -21.67
C PRO A 246 -8.38 -34.30 -22.57
N SER A 247 -9.04 -33.37 -23.25
CA SER A 247 -8.34 -32.38 -24.07
C SER A 247 -7.36 -31.64 -23.17
N ALA A 248 -6.10 -31.54 -23.59
CA ALA A 248 -5.10 -30.81 -22.83
C ALA A 248 -5.63 -29.41 -22.50
N THR A 249 -5.57 -29.03 -21.22
CA THR A 249 -5.94 -27.68 -20.78
C THR A 249 -5.14 -26.67 -21.61
N PRO A 250 -5.77 -25.65 -22.21
CA PRO A 250 -5.05 -24.65 -22.97
C PRO A 250 -3.94 -24.01 -22.11
N THR A 251 -2.74 -23.91 -22.66
CA THR A 251 -1.60 -23.26 -21.99
C THR A 251 -1.45 -21.79 -22.38
N SER A 252 -2.35 -21.27 -23.22
CA SER A 252 -2.44 -19.85 -23.58
C SER A 252 -3.82 -19.51 -24.15
N GLY A 253 -4.17 -18.23 -24.16
CA GLY A 253 -5.40 -17.74 -24.76
C GLY A 253 -5.56 -16.22 -24.72
N GLY A 254 -6.47 -15.70 -25.54
CA GLY A 254 -6.84 -14.28 -25.59
C GLY A 254 -8.32 -14.06 -25.29
N GLN A 255 -8.88 -12.98 -25.80
CA GLN A 255 -10.30 -12.63 -25.65
C GLN A 255 -11.25 -13.81 -25.97
N GLY A 256 -12.14 -14.13 -25.04
CA GLY A 256 -13.13 -15.22 -25.17
C GLY A 256 -12.60 -16.63 -24.91
N SER A 257 -11.32 -16.80 -24.56
CA SER A 257 -10.77 -18.09 -24.14
C SER A 257 -11.22 -18.50 -22.73
N LEU A 258 -11.18 -19.80 -22.42
CA LEU A 258 -11.48 -20.31 -21.09
C LEU A 258 -10.18 -20.42 -20.26
N ILE A 259 -10.16 -19.74 -19.12
CA ILE A 259 -9.14 -19.90 -18.07
C ILE A 259 -9.58 -21.01 -17.13
N THR A 260 -8.64 -21.86 -16.71
CA THR A 260 -8.79 -22.77 -15.57
C THR A 260 -7.92 -22.29 -14.42
N PHE A 261 -8.49 -22.27 -13.21
CA PHE A 261 -7.86 -21.88 -11.96
C PHE A 261 -7.30 -23.09 -11.20
N GLU A 262 -6.53 -22.85 -10.14
CA GLU A 262 -5.87 -23.88 -9.30
C GLU A 262 -6.87 -24.84 -8.63
N ASP A 263 -8.07 -24.38 -8.29
CA ASP A 263 -9.16 -25.19 -7.71
C ASP A 263 -9.95 -26.01 -8.76
N GLY A 264 -9.61 -25.86 -10.04
CA GLY A 264 -10.33 -26.48 -11.16
C GLY A 264 -11.60 -25.74 -11.60
N SER A 265 -11.95 -24.62 -10.98
CA SER A 265 -13.00 -23.73 -11.49
C SER A 265 -12.51 -22.95 -12.73
N THR A 266 -13.41 -22.27 -13.42
CA THR A 266 -13.10 -21.65 -14.73
C THR A 266 -13.80 -20.31 -14.94
N MET A 267 -13.15 -19.39 -15.65
CA MET A 267 -13.74 -18.14 -16.14
C MET A 267 -13.52 -17.99 -17.65
N THR A 268 -14.36 -17.19 -18.32
CA THR A 268 -14.05 -16.71 -19.68
C THR A 268 -13.18 -15.45 -19.56
N TYR A 269 -12.03 -15.41 -20.22
CA TYR A 269 -11.18 -14.23 -20.25
C TYR A 269 -11.84 -13.14 -21.11
N ASN A 270 -12.09 -11.98 -20.52
CA ASN A 270 -12.82 -10.88 -21.17
C ASN A 270 -11.97 -9.59 -21.21
N ASN A 271 -10.83 -9.67 -21.89
CA ASN A 271 -9.92 -8.55 -22.12
C ASN A 271 -10.19 -7.91 -23.51
N PRO A 272 -10.88 -6.75 -23.57
CA PRO A 272 -11.20 -6.08 -24.83
C PRO A 272 -9.99 -5.38 -25.47
N PHE A 273 -8.85 -5.34 -24.78
CA PHE A 273 -7.65 -4.59 -25.15
C PHE A 273 -6.59 -5.44 -25.87
N GLY A 274 -6.94 -6.69 -26.20
CA GLY A 274 -6.12 -7.60 -27.01
C GLY A 274 -5.12 -8.46 -26.21
N GLY A 275 -5.18 -8.43 -24.88
CA GLY A 275 -4.26 -9.18 -24.02
C GLY A 275 -4.30 -10.70 -24.25
N GLN A 276 -3.16 -11.34 -24.04
CA GLN A 276 -2.94 -12.78 -24.15
C GLN A 276 -2.37 -13.30 -22.83
N TRP A 277 -3.00 -14.31 -22.23
CA TRP A 277 -2.48 -15.02 -21.07
C TRP A 277 -1.70 -16.26 -21.50
N VAL A 278 -0.68 -16.63 -20.72
CA VAL A 278 0.15 -17.83 -20.95
C VAL A 278 0.41 -18.53 -19.62
N TRP A 279 0.10 -19.82 -19.55
CA TRP A 279 0.38 -20.68 -18.41
C TRP A 279 0.67 -22.12 -18.87
N ASP A 280 1.96 -22.44 -19.00
CA ASP A 280 2.42 -23.81 -19.23
C ASP A 280 3.00 -24.39 -17.92
N PRO A 281 2.37 -25.40 -17.30
CA PRO A 281 2.92 -26.07 -16.12
C PRO A 281 4.27 -26.76 -16.35
N ALA A 282 4.69 -27.01 -17.60
CA ALA A 282 6.04 -27.49 -17.93
C ALA A 282 7.07 -26.34 -18.06
N ASN A 283 6.61 -25.10 -18.18
CA ASN A 283 7.43 -23.89 -18.25
C ASN A 283 6.79 -22.74 -17.43
N PRO A 284 6.75 -22.85 -16.09
CA PRO A 284 6.09 -21.87 -15.22
C PRO A 284 6.79 -20.51 -15.20
N PHE A 285 7.98 -20.39 -15.81
CA PHE A 285 8.74 -19.14 -15.98
C PHE A 285 8.66 -18.57 -17.40
N ASN A 286 7.66 -19.00 -18.20
CA ASN A 286 7.34 -18.37 -19.47
C ASN A 286 7.07 -16.86 -19.30
N ASN A 287 7.47 -16.05 -20.30
CA ASN A 287 7.39 -14.58 -20.29
C ASN A 287 6.55 -14.01 -21.46
N ASP A 288 5.86 -14.85 -22.22
CA ASP A 288 5.23 -14.46 -23.50
C ASP A 288 3.82 -13.86 -23.34
N ALA A 289 3.31 -13.81 -22.10
CA ALA A 289 2.05 -13.16 -21.78
C ALA A 289 2.14 -11.63 -21.92
N GLN A 290 1.02 -11.02 -22.33
CA GLN A 290 0.89 -9.60 -22.60
C GLN A 290 -0.47 -9.10 -22.12
N CYS A 291 -0.51 -8.17 -21.17
CA CYS A 291 -1.77 -7.70 -20.56
C CYS A 291 -2.67 -6.91 -21.52
N ASN A 292 -2.11 -6.17 -22.48
CA ASN A 292 -2.86 -5.43 -23.49
C ASN A 292 -1.97 -5.11 -24.71
N SER A 293 -2.60 -4.73 -25.83
CA SER A 293 -1.92 -4.52 -27.12
C SER A 293 -0.91 -3.37 -27.21
N TRP A 294 -0.83 -2.49 -26.20
CA TRP A 294 0.12 -1.37 -26.16
C TRP A 294 1.24 -1.54 -25.13
N THR A 295 1.17 -2.53 -24.25
CA THR A 295 2.22 -2.81 -23.26
C THR A 295 3.17 -3.88 -23.80
N PRO A 296 4.50 -3.74 -23.67
CA PRO A 296 5.44 -4.81 -24.01
C PRO A 296 5.18 -6.09 -23.21
N ALA A 297 5.30 -7.26 -23.86
CA ALA A 297 5.22 -8.56 -23.17
C ALA A 297 6.30 -8.68 -22.08
N LEU A 298 6.18 -9.63 -21.14
CA LEU A 298 7.20 -9.80 -20.09
C LEU A 298 8.56 -10.27 -20.64
N SER A 299 8.58 -10.83 -21.86
CA SER A 299 9.79 -11.20 -22.61
C SER A 299 10.43 -10.02 -23.36
N GLN A 300 9.89 -8.80 -23.19
CA GLN A 300 10.34 -7.58 -23.84
C GLN A 300 10.74 -6.52 -22.79
N ASN A 301 11.77 -5.73 -23.12
CA ASN A 301 12.22 -4.63 -22.27
C ASN A 301 11.11 -3.59 -22.06
N TRP A 302 11.06 -3.02 -20.86
CA TRP A 302 10.27 -1.83 -20.57
C TRP A 302 11.10 -0.57 -20.86
N THR A 303 10.57 0.33 -21.68
CA THR A 303 11.25 1.55 -22.14
C THR A 303 10.84 2.73 -21.28
N TRP A 304 11.59 2.97 -20.19
CA TRP A 304 11.34 4.08 -19.27
C TRP A 304 11.19 5.42 -20.00
N GLY A 305 10.22 6.23 -19.59
CA GLY A 305 9.85 7.50 -20.23
C GLY A 305 8.80 7.34 -21.33
N VAL A 306 8.92 6.28 -22.15
CA VAL A 306 8.01 5.96 -23.26
C VAL A 306 6.82 5.10 -22.78
N ASP A 307 7.10 3.93 -22.21
CA ASP A 307 6.08 3.05 -21.65
C ASP A 307 5.54 3.63 -20.34
N LYS A 308 4.20 3.63 -20.18
CA LYS A 308 3.49 4.28 -19.07
C LYS A 308 2.86 3.27 -18.10
N ILE A 309 3.02 3.51 -16.81
CA ILE A 309 2.47 2.68 -15.72
C ILE A 309 0.99 3.03 -15.49
N TYR A 310 0.09 2.14 -15.91
CA TYR A 310 -1.33 2.13 -15.58
C TYR A 310 -1.54 1.06 -14.51
N GLY A 311 -1.37 1.43 -13.24
CA GLY A 311 -1.32 0.50 -12.11
C GLY A 311 -2.44 0.65 -11.09
N VAL A 312 -2.61 -0.41 -10.29
CA VAL A 312 -3.38 -0.40 -9.04
C VAL A 312 -2.54 -0.99 -7.91
N ASN A 313 -2.81 -0.56 -6.69
CA ASN A 313 -2.29 -1.21 -5.49
C ASN A 313 -3.16 -2.43 -5.12
N LEU A 314 -2.53 -3.41 -4.48
CA LEU A 314 -3.20 -4.55 -3.82
C LEU A 314 -3.19 -4.35 -2.29
N GLY A 315 -3.48 -3.13 -1.85
CA GLY A 315 -3.55 -2.76 -0.43
C GLY A 315 -4.61 -3.55 0.34
N GLY A 316 -4.42 -3.71 1.65
CA GLY A 316 -5.27 -4.55 2.50
C GLY A 316 -5.13 -6.07 2.31
N TRP A 317 -4.32 -6.55 1.36
CA TRP A 317 -4.14 -7.99 1.11
C TRP A 317 -3.11 -8.63 2.04
N LEU A 318 -1.81 -8.51 1.71
CA LEU A 318 -0.71 -9.14 2.46
C LEU A 318 -0.32 -8.34 3.71
N ASN A 319 -0.65 -7.05 3.71
CA ASN A 319 -0.64 -6.13 4.85
C ASN A 319 -2.06 -5.60 4.99
N THR A 320 -2.70 -5.73 6.15
CA THR A 320 -4.14 -5.44 6.33
C THR A 320 -4.42 -4.09 6.94
N GLU A 321 -5.48 -3.43 6.47
CA GLU A 321 -5.87 -2.09 6.91
C GLU A 321 -7.37 -2.03 7.25
N PRO A 322 -7.76 -1.40 8.38
CA PRO A 322 -9.14 -1.37 8.83
C PRO A 322 -10.14 -0.84 7.79
N PHE A 323 -9.76 0.17 7.02
CA PHE A 323 -10.65 0.78 6.02
C PHE A 323 -10.74 0.01 4.71
N ILE A 324 -9.76 -0.87 4.41
CA ILE A 324 -9.76 -1.70 3.20
C ILE A 324 -10.44 -3.04 3.46
N VAL A 325 -10.29 -3.62 4.66
CA VAL A 325 -10.86 -4.93 5.03
C VAL A 325 -11.73 -4.88 6.30
N PRO A 326 -12.77 -4.01 6.35
CA PRO A 326 -13.51 -3.72 7.58
C PRO A 326 -14.13 -4.96 8.25
N ALA A 327 -14.73 -5.90 7.51
CA ALA A 327 -15.27 -7.13 8.10
C ALA A 327 -14.21 -8.10 8.69
N LEU A 328 -12.91 -7.85 8.51
CA LEU A 328 -11.85 -8.54 9.25
C LEU A 328 -11.68 -7.93 10.66
N TYR A 329 -11.70 -6.60 10.75
CA TYR A 329 -11.51 -5.81 11.97
C TYR A 329 -12.78 -5.68 12.82
N GLU A 330 -13.97 -5.58 12.22
CA GLU A 330 -15.27 -5.47 12.92
C GLU A 330 -15.53 -6.65 13.86
N LYS A 331 -15.05 -7.85 13.51
CA LYS A 331 -15.05 -9.06 14.37
C LYS A 331 -14.38 -8.83 15.72
N TYR A 332 -13.45 -7.89 15.78
CA TYR A 332 -12.60 -7.56 16.92
C TYR A 332 -12.74 -6.08 17.34
N ALA A 333 -13.87 -5.44 17.00
CA ALA A 333 -14.21 -4.10 17.47
C ALA A 333 -14.23 -3.99 19.01
N VAL A 334 -14.61 -5.09 19.68
CA VAL A 334 -14.36 -5.34 21.11
C VAL A 334 -13.62 -6.68 21.21
N GLY A 335 -12.30 -6.65 21.06
CA GLY A 335 -11.46 -7.85 21.14
C GLY A 335 -11.33 -8.40 22.56
N PRO A 336 -10.71 -9.59 22.72
CA PRO A 336 -10.32 -10.12 24.03
C PRO A 336 -9.61 -9.06 24.88
N ASN A 337 -9.97 -8.97 26.16
CA ASN A 337 -9.49 -7.93 27.10
C ASN A 337 -9.96 -6.49 26.80
N ASN A 338 -11.02 -6.30 26.00
CA ASN A 338 -11.57 -5.00 25.57
C ASN A 338 -10.60 -4.16 24.71
N GLN A 339 -9.63 -4.79 24.07
CA GLN A 339 -8.73 -4.15 23.11
C GLN A 339 -9.40 -4.15 21.73
N THR A 340 -9.76 -2.99 21.20
CA THR A 340 -10.21 -2.85 19.80
C THR A 340 -9.05 -3.15 18.85
N ALA A 341 -9.28 -3.91 17.78
CA ALA A 341 -8.32 -4.02 16.68
C ALA A 341 -8.29 -2.71 15.88
N ILE A 342 -7.13 -2.07 15.79
CA ILE A 342 -6.90 -0.77 15.13
C ILE A 342 -5.81 -0.80 14.06
N ASP A 343 -5.04 -1.88 14.02
CA ASP A 343 -3.91 -2.19 13.14
C ASP A 343 -3.68 -3.72 13.11
N GLU A 344 -2.80 -4.23 12.25
CA GLU A 344 -2.57 -5.69 12.15
C GLU A 344 -1.94 -6.27 13.42
N TYR A 345 -1.14 -5.48 14.15
CA TYR A 345 -0.55 -5.88 15.43
C TYR A 345 -1.62 -6.24 16.48
N THR A 346 -2.57 -5.34 16.71
CA THR A 346 -3.68 -5.53 17.66
C THR A 346 -4.74 -6.49 17.13
N LEU A 347 -4.95 -6.55 15.81
CA LEU A 347 -5.77 -7.59 15.18
C LEU A 347 -5.20 -8.98 15.47
N SER A 348 -3.89 -9.17 15.29
CA SER A 348 -3.24 -10.46 15.50
C SER A 348 -3.25 -10.89 16.97
N GLN A 349 -3.03 -9.96 17.90
CA GLN A 349 -3.22 -10.19 19.34
C GLN A 349 -4.66 -10.64 19.67
N ASN A 350 -5.66 -10.00 19.04
CA ASN A 350 -7.08 -10.31 19.25
C ASN A 350 -7.52 -11.63 18.60
N MET A 351 -6.87 -12.06 17.51
CA MET A 351 -7.09 -13.38 16.91
C MET A 351 -6.51 -14.51 17.77
N GLY A 352 -5.35 -14.31 18.40
CA GLY A 352 -4.71 -15.29 19.28
C GLY A 352 -4.52 -16.65 18.58
N SER A 353 -5.08 -17.72 19.15
CA SER A 353 -5.00 -19.07 18.56
C SER A 353 -5.72 -19.24 17.22
N ASN A 354 -6.53 -18.25 16.79
CA ASN A 354 -7.20 -18.24 15.49
C ASN A 354 -6.36 -17.55 14.40
N LEU A 355 -5.23 -16.91 14.75
CA LEU A 355 -4.41 -16.08 13.85
C LEU A 355 -4.07 -16.78 12.52
N THR A 356 -3.47 -17.97 12.60
CA THR A 356 -3.06 -18.73 11.41
C THR A 356 -4.25 -19.03 10.50
N ALA A 357 -5.39 -19.45 11.05
CA ALA A 357 -6.57 -19.79 10.26
C ALA A 357 -7.20 -18.55 9.61
N ALA A 358 -7.40 -17.47 10.38
CA ALA A 358 -8.08 -16.27 9.90
C ALA A 358 -7.26 -15.47 8.86
N MET A 359 -5.95 -15.33 9.05
CA MET A 359 -5.10 -14.61 8.10
C MET A 359 -4.80 -15.45 6.85
N THR A 360 -4.65 -16.79 6.97
CA THR A 360 -4.51 -17.66 5.79
C THR A 360 -5.78 -17.64 4.93
N GLU A 361 -6.97 -17.67 5.54
CA GLU A 361 -8.24 -17.51 4.81
C GLU A 361 -8.34 -16.13 4.15
N HIS A 362 -7.95 -15.05 4.85
CA HIS A 362 -7.91 -13.70 4.28
C HIS A 362 -6.98 -13.61 3.06
N TYR A 363 -5.73 -14.07 3.19
CA TYR A 363 -4.77 -14.07 2.08
C TYR A 363 -5.22 -14.96 0.91
N ALA A 364 -5.95 -16.05 1.17
CA ALA A 364 -6.47 -16.96 0.13
C ALA A 364 -7.70 -16.45 -0.62
N THR A 365 -8.51 -15.58 0.01
CA THR A 365 -9.83 -15.19 -0.52
C THR A 365 -9.96 -13.72 -0.88
N PHE A 366 -9.15 -12.83 -0.31
CA PHE A 366 -9.28 -11.39 -0.57
C PHE A 366 -8.74 -10.99 -1.94
N ILE A 367 -7.55 -11.42 -2.35
CA ILE A 367 -7.04 -11.27 -3.72
C ILE A 367 -6.76 -12.66 -4.30
N THR A 368 -7.20 -12.86 -5.54
CA THR A 368 -7.26 -14.15 -6.21
C THR A 368 -6.70 -14.05 -7.63
N GLU A 369 -6.55 -15.19 -8.32
CA GLU A 369 -6.18 -15.19 -9.73
C GLU A 369 -7.19 -14.42 -10.62
N GLN A 370 -8.48 -14.44 -10.26
CA GLN A 370 -9.52 -13.72 -10.98
C GLN A 370 -9.27 -12.20 -10.95
N ASP A 371 -8.77 -11.66 -9.84
CA ASP A 371 -8.43 -10.24 -9.73
C ASP A 371 -7.35 -9.84 -10.74
N PHE A 372 -6.31 -10.66 -10.94
CA PHE A 372 -5.27 -10.39 -11.94
C PHE A 372 -5.80 -10.49 -13.38
N ALA A 373 -6.71 -11.44 -13.66
CA ALA A 373 -7.38 -11.52 -14.95
C ALA A 373 -8.28 -10.30 -15.21
N GLU A 374 -8.97 -9.78 -14.19
CA GLU A 374 -9.78 -8.57 -14.26
C GLU A 374 -8.94 -7.29 -14.38
N ILE A 375 -7.82 -7.17 -13.68
CA ILE A 375 -6.87 -6.04 -13.77
C ILE A 375 -6.35 -5.89 -15.21
N ALA A 376 -5.85 -6.98 -15.83
CA ALA A 376 -5.45 -6.96 -17.24
C ALA A 376 -6.64 -6.61 -18.18
N SER A 377 -7.84 -7.12 -17.86
CA SER A 377 -9.06 -6.83 -18.63
C SER A 377 -9.54 -5.37 -18.48
N ALA A 378 -9.14 -4.66 -17.43
CA ALA A 378 -9.35 -3.22 -17.24
C ALA A 378 -8.33 -2.34 -17.98
N GLY A 379 -7.44 -2.93 -18.80
CA GLY A 379 -6.40 -2.21 -19.54
C GLY A 379 -5.18 -1.83 -18.69
N LEU A 380 -5.15 -2.21 -17.41
CA LEU A 380 -4.03 -1.99 -16.51
C LEU A 380 -2.87 -2.95 -16.86
N ASN A 381 -1.65 -2.51 -16.55
CA ASN A 381 -0.42 -3.25 -16.89
C ASN A 381 0.54 -3.47 -15.71
N TRP A 382 0.27 -2.88 -14.54
CA TRP A 382 1.07 -3.05 -13.33
C TRP A 382 0.21 -3.28 -12.07
N VAL A 383 0.81 -3.92 -11.07
CA VAL A 383 0.34 -3.88 -9.67
C VAL A 383 1.45 -3.45 -8.73
N ARG A 384 1.12 -2.68 -7.69
CA ARG A 384 1.99 -2.44 -6.53
C ARG A 384 1.48 -3.31 -5.37
N ILE A 385 2.38 -4.07 -4.75
CA ILE A 385 2.01 -5.07 -3.74
C ILE A 385 2.71 -4.73 -2.42
N ALA A 386 1.92 -4.28 -1.45
CA ALA A 386 2.34 -4.02 -0.09
C ALA A 386 2.70 -5.34 0.62
N VAL A 387 4.00 -5.64 0.73
CA VAL A 387 4.54 -6.80 1.44
C VAL A 387 5.08 -6.34 2.80
N PRO A 388 4.61 -6.89 3.92
CA PRO A 388 5.10 -6.51 5.24
C PRO A 388 6.35 -7.30 5.64
N HIS A 389 7.13 -6.79 6.60
CA HIS A 389 8.35 -7.45 7.06
C HIS A 389 8.12 -8.84 7.70
N TRP A 390 6.95 -9.11 8.29
CA TRP A 390 6.62 -10.44 8.83
C TRP A 390 6.41 -11.52 7.74
N ALA A 391 6.44 -11.15 6.46
CA ALA A 391 6.62 -12.12 5.37
C ALA A 391 8.02 -12.77 5.40
N ILE A 392 9.02 -12.14 6.05
CA ILE A 392 10.41 -12.60 6.15
C ILE A 392 10.63 -13.39 7.46
N GLU A 393 10.43 -12.76 8.62
CA GLU A 393 10.53 -13.37 9.97
C GLU A 393 9.83 -12.47 11.01
N THR A 394 9.61 -12.97 12.23
CA THR A 394 9.16 -12.18 13.40
C THR A 394 10.08 -12.37 14.60
N TRP A 395 10.17 -11.34 15.45
CA TRP A 395 10.97 -11.34 16.68
C TRP A 395 10.06 -11.42 17.93
N GLU A 396 10.66 -11.52 19.12
CA GLU A 396 9.90 -11.54 20.38
C GLU A 396 9.04 -10.27 20.55
N GLU A 397 7.85 -10.41 21.14
CA GLU A 397 6.78 -9.39 21.21
C GLU A 397 6.08 -9.02 19.88
N GLU A 398 6.44 -9.60 18.73
CA GLU A 398 5.71 -9.43 17.46
C GLU A 398 4.61 -10.51 17.28
N PRO A 399 3.32 -10.13 17.20
CA PRO A 399 2.20 -11.06 17.19
C PRO A 399 1.79 -11.52 15.78
N TYR A 400 2.45 -11.04 14.73
CA TYR A 400 2.03 -11.21 13.34
C TYR A 400 2.12 -12.67 12.86
N LEU A 401 1.40 -13.01 11.78
CA LEU A 401 1.53 -14.32 11.14
C LEU A 401 2.77 -14.38 10.25
N GLU A 402 3.87 -14.80 10.84
CA GLU A 402 5.17 -15.01 10.21
C GLU A 402 5.09 -15.89 8.94
N HIS A 403 5.90 -15.58 7.93
CA HIS A 403 6.14 -16.32 6.67
C HIS A 403 4.93 -16.51 5.74
N VAL A 404 3.68 -16.57 6.22
CA VAL A 404 2.54 -17.00 5.41
C VAL A 404 2.23 -16.02 4.28
N ALA A 405 2.33 -14.70 4.53
CA ALA A 405 2.13 -13.66 3.51
C ALA A 405 3.04 -13.86 2.27
N TRP A 406 4.27 -14.35 2.46
CA TRP A 406 5.20 -14.66 1.37
C TRP A 406 4.64 -15.72 0.40
N THR A 407 3.95 -16.73 0.92
CA THR A 407 3.35 -17.80 0.11
C THR A 407 2.34 -17.26 -0.90
N TYR A 408 1.62 -16.19 -0.53
CA TYR A 408 0.64 -15.53 -1.39
C TYR A 408 1.29 -14.48 -2.31
N PHE A 409 2.39 -13.84 -1.88
CA PHE A 409 3.23 -13.05 -2.81
C PHE A 409 3.77 -13.91 -3.97
N LEU A 410 4.21 -15.14 -3.71
CA LEU A 410 4.64 -16.06 -4.77
C LEU A 410 3.50 -16.39 -5.75
N LYS A 411 2.25 -16.50 -5.28
CA LYS A 411 1.07 -16.62 -6.16
C LYS A 411 0.84 -15.34 -6.97
N ALA A 412 1.05 -14.16 -6.38
CA ALA A 412 0.97 -12.88 -7.10
C ALA A 412 1.97 -12.80 -8.27
N ILE A 413 3.20 -13.28 -8.09
CA ILE A 413 4.19 -13.39 -9.18
C ILE A 413 3.66 -14.31 -10.29
N GLN A 414 3.15 -15.49 -9.93
CA GLN A 414 2.61 -16.47 -10.89
C GLN A 414 1.42 -15.90 -11.69
N TRP A 415 0.50 -15.20 -11.03
CA TRP A 415 -0.66 -14.59 -11.67
C TRP A 415 -0.25 -13.39 -12.54
N SER A 416 0.65 -12.53 -12.05
CA SER A 416 1.22 -11.43 -12.84
C SER A 416 1.89 -11.94 -14.12
N ARG A 417 2.72 -12.99 -13.98
CA ARG A 417 3.36 -13.71 -15.08
C ARG A 417 2.34 -14.27 -16.07
N LYS A 418 1.26 -14.90 -15.58
CA LYS A 418 0.21 -15.50 -16.42
C LYS A 418 -0.53 -14.47 -17.27
N TYR A 419 -0.77 -13.27 -16.75
CA TYR A 419 -1.57 -12.22 -17.42
C TYR A 419 -0.74 -11.07 -18.02
N GLY A 420 0.60 -11.18 -18.04
CA GLY A 420 1.48 -10.17 -18.64
C GLY A 420 1.56 -8.85 -17.86
N ILE A 421 1.30 -8.90 -16.55
CA ILE A 421 1.33 -7.76 -15.61
C ILE A 421 2.72 -7.68 -14.96
N ARG A 422 3.22 -6.46 -14.72
CA ARG A 422 4.47 -6.20 -13.98
C ARG A 422 4.18 -5.83 -12.51
N ILE A 423 5.15 -6.10 -11.63
CA ILE A 423 5.06 -5.87 -10.18
C ILE A 423 6.00 -4.72 -9.78
N ASN A 424 5.46 -3.75 -9.04
CA ASN A 424 6.23 -3.00 -8.06
C ASN A 424 6.17 -3.75 -6.72
N PHE A 425 7.32 -4.25 -6.25
CA PHE A 425 7.45 -4.81 -4.91
C PHE A 425 7.53 -3.66 -3.92
N ASP A 426 6.65 -3.61 -2.93
CA ASP A 426 6.66 -2.57 -1.91
C ASP A 426 6.90 -3.16 -0.52
N LEU A 427 8.02 -2.80 0.13
CA LEU A 427 8.27 -3.16 1.53
C LEU A 427 7.49 -2.18 2.43
N HIS A 428 6.23 -2.55 2.68
CA HIS A 428 5.24 -1.63 3.22
C HIS A 428 5.38 -1.36 4.73
N THR A 429 5.99 -2.30 5.45
CA THR A 429 6.22 -2.21 6.90
C THR A 429 7.64 -2.61 7.23
N ILE A 430 8.24 -1.94 8.22
CA ILE A 430 9.58 -2.28 8.72
C ILE A 430 9.65 -2.27 10.26
N PRO A 431 10.63 -3.00 10.84
CA PRO A 431 11.02 -2.94 12.25
C PRO A 431 10.88 -1.56 12.91
N GLY A 432 10.23 -1.52 14.07
CA GLY A 432 9.98 -0.30 14.85
C GLY A 432 8.95 0.69 14.30
N SER A 433 8.36 0.44 13.12
CA SER A 433 7.52 1.37 12.33
C SER A 433 8.24 2.64 11.87
N GLN A 434 8.07 2.95 10.58
CA GLN A 434 8.63 4.13 9.90
C GLN A 434 7.76 5.39 9.97
N ASN A 435 6.48 5.26 10.35
CA ASN A 435 5.53 6.39 10.36
C ASN A 435 4.55 6.44 11.55
N GLY A 436 4.39 5.34 12.29
CA GLY A 436 3.50 5.23 13.43
C GLY A 436 2.01 5.11 13.06
N TRP A 437 1.66 4.80 11.82
CA TRP A 437 0.29 4.66 11.31
C TRP A 437 -0.13 3.19 11.15
N ASN A 438 -1.44 2.91 11.09
CA ASN A 438 -1.99 1.54 11.15
C ASN A 438 -1.41 0.59 10.07
N HIS A 439 -1.25 1.08 8.84
CA HIS A 439 -0.74 0.33 7.69
C HIS A 439 0.76 0.03 7.77
N SER A 440 1.54 0.65 8.67
CA SER A 440 2.89 0.17 9.02
C SER A 440 2.89 -1.12 9.87
N GLY A 441 1.72 -1.75 10.03
CA GLY A 441 1.46 -2.89 10.91
C GLY A 441 1.10 -2.49 12.33
N ARG A 442 1.58 -1.33 12.81
CA ARG A 442 1.39 -0.87 14.19
C ARG A 442 1.24 0.65 14.30
N LEU A 443 0.04 1.08 14.70
CA LEU A 443 -0.31 2.45 15.06
C LEU A 443 0.37 2.83 16.40
N GLY A 444 1.09 3.96 16.46
CA GLY A 444 1.74 4.40 17.69
C GLY A 444 3.00 5.24 17.49
N SER A 445 4.12 4.76 18.02
CA SER A 445 5.40 5.48 18.02
C SER A 445 6.32 4.99 16.91
N ILE A 446 6.92 5.93 16.18
CA ILE A 446 8.03 5.66 15.26
C ILE A 446 9.26 5.30 16.08
N ASN A 447 9.89 4.17 15.76
CA ASN A 447 11.16 3.75 16.38
C ASN A 447 12.20 3.34 15.32
N TRP A 448 11.93 3.53 14.03
CA TRP A 448 12.93 3.48 12.96
C TRP A 448 13.55 4.87 12.74
N MET A 449 14.89 4.96 12.68
CA MET A 449 15.66 6.21 12.50
C MET A 449 15.30 7.37 13.44
N TYR A 450 14.65 7.05 14.57
CA TYR A 450 14.11 7.98 15.56
C TYR A 450 14.00 7.25 16.90
N GLY A 451 14.23 7.95 18.02
CA GLY A 451 14.26 7.34 19.34
C GLY A 451 15.41 6.35 19.54
N ILE A 452 15.41 5.67 20.68
CA ILE A 452 16.62 4.93 21.10
C ILE A 452 16.86 3.65 20.30
N MET A 453 15.81 3.01 19.78
CA MET A 453 15.93 1.83 18.91
C MET A 453 16.20 2.19 17.43
N GLY A 454 16.25 3.48 17.08
CA GLY A 454 16.31 3.98 15.71
C GLY A 454 17.40 3.35 14.82
N THR A 455 18.59 3.10 15.38
CA THR A 455 19.71 2.48 14.64
C THR A 455 19.57 0.97 14.52
N ALA A 456 19.18 0.27 15.58
CA ALA A 456 19.01 -1.18 15.59
C ALA A 456 17.87 -1.61 14.64
N ASN A 457 16.72 -0.95 14.73
CA ASN A 457 15.56 -1.21 13.88
C ASN A 457 15.88 -0.98 12.39
N ALA A 458 16.65 0.08 12.09
CA ALA A 458 17.14 0.33 10.75
C ALA A 458 18.16 -0.72 10.25
N GLN A 459 19.01 -1.27 11.13
CA GLN A 459 19.90 -2.39 10.78
C GLN A 459 19.10 -3.64 10.39
N ARG A 460 18.07 -4.01 11.17
CA ARG A 460 17.15 -5.13 10.85
C ARG A 460 16.42 -4.90 9.52
N ALA A 461 15.91 -3.69 9.30
CA ALA A 461 15.25 -3.30 8.05
C ALA A 461 16.17 -3.35 6.81
N LEU A 462 17.45 -2.99 6.93
CA LEU A 462 18.40 -3.06 5.81
C LEU A 462 18.76 -4.49 5.41
N ASP A 463 18.85 -5.44 6.36
CA ASP A 463 19.02 -6.86 6.03
C ASP A 463 17.75 -7.48 5.43
N TYR A 464 16.56 -6.99 5.77
CA TYR A 464 15.32 -7.34 5.07
C TYR A 464 15.33 -6.83 3.63
N ILE A 465 15.73 -5.58 3.41
CA ILE A 465 15.88 -4.99 2.07
C ILE A 465 16.89 -5.80 1.22
N ARG A 466 18.02 -6.18 1.82
CA ARG A 466 19.05 -7.02 1.23
C ARG A 466 18.54 -8.42 0.85
N THR A 467 17.85 -9.10 1.77
CA THR A 467 17.27 -10.43 1.56
C THR A 467 16.23 -10.43 0.42
N LEU A 468 15.38 -9.41 0.36
CA LEU A 468 14.42 -9.24 -0.73
C LEU A 468 15.11 -8.92 -2.06
N ALA A 469 16.12 -8.04 -2.07
CA ALA A 469 16.92 -7.75 -3.25
C ALA A 469 17.62 -9.01 -3.80
N GLN A 470 18.19 -9.85 -2.93
CA GLN A 470 18.79 -11.14 -3.30
C GLN A 470 17.76 -12.12 -3.91
N PHE A 471 16.49 -12.07 -3.49
CA PHE A 471 15.43 -12.88 -4.09
C PHE A 471 14.96 -12.34 -5.46
N ILE A 472 14.50 -11.08 -5.51
CA ILE A 472 13.82 -10.53 -6.71
C ILE A 472 14.75 -10.39 -7.92
N SER A 473 16.07 -10.34 -7.69
CA SER A 473 17.08 -10.23 -8.74
C SER A 473 17.29 -11.52 -9.55
N GLN A 474 16.82 -12.68 -9.06
CA GLN A 474 17.02 -13.94 -9.79
C GLN A 474 16.25 -13.91 -11.14
N PRO A 475 16.75 -14.59 -12.20
CA PRO A 475 16.12 -14.58 -13.54
C PRO A 475 14.66 -15.07 -13.57
N GLU A 476 14.27 -15.88 -12.60
CA GLU A 476 12.91 -16.40 -12.40
C GLU A 476 11.89 -15.30 -12.02
N TYR A 477 12.35 -14.16 -11.50
CA TYR A 477 11.49 -13.11 -10.90
C TYR A 477 11.68 -11.72 -11.52
N SER A 478 12.92 -11.35 -11.87
CA SER A 478 13.26 -10.02 -12.39
C SER A 478 12.53 -9.57 -13.68
N PRO A 479 12.05 -10.44 -14.59
CA PRO A 479 11.19 -10.01 -15.69
C PRO A 479 9.81 -9.49 -15.24
N VAL A 480 9.33 -9.94 -14.07
CA VAL A 480 8.01 -9.57 -13.51
C VAL A 480 8.17 -8.42 -12.52
N ILE A 481 9.14 -8.52 -11.59
CA ILE A 481 9.39 -7.52 -10.55
C ILE A 481 10.42 -6.52 -11.08
N GLN A 482 9.93 -5.44 -11.68
CA GLN A 482 10.77 -4.43 -12.36
C GLN A 482 10.94 -3.12 -11.57
N ILE A 483 10.13 -2.89 -10.52
CA ILE A 483 10.31 -1.81 -9.53
C ILE A 483 10.36 -2.43 -8.13
N TYR A 484 11.19 -1.84 -7.26
CA TYR A 484 11.27 -2.16 -5.84
C TYR A 484 11.17 -0.86 -5.01
N SER A 485 9.97 -0.54 -4.53
CA SER A 485 9.76 0.43 -3.43
C SER A 485 10.29 -0.19 -2.14
N PHE A 486 11.53 0.16 -1.76
CA PHE A 486 12.25 -0.50 -0.68
C PHE A 486 11.86 -0.02 0.73
N ILE A 487 11.00 0.99 0.84
CA ILE A 487 10.35 1.46 2.07
C ILE A 487 9.13 2.33 1.72
N ASN A 488 7.96 1.96 2.25
CA ASN A 488 6.73 2.77 2.12
C ASN A 488 6.69 3.92 3.14
N GLU A 489 6.26 5.11 2.71
CA GLU A 489 5.82 6.25 3.55
C GLU A 489 6.55 6.47 4.89
N PRO A 490 7.89 6.63 4.96
CA PRO A 490 8.56 7.04 6.18
C PRO A 490 8.19 8.48 6.56
N ASN A 491 7.81 8.73 7.81
CA ASN A 491 7.27 10.04 8.21
C ASN A 491 8.41 11.06 8.44
N GLY A 492 8.73 11.84 7.42
CA GLY A 492 9.81 12.83 7.43
C GLY A 492 9.58 14.02 8.37
N GLY A 493 8.37 14.23 8.89
CA GLY A 493 8.06 15.28 9.86
C GLY A 493 8.81 15.13 11.19
N PRO A 494 8.63 14.03 11.94
CA PRO A 494 9.38 13.74 13.16
C PRO A 494 10.78 13.18 12.91
N VAL A 495 11.01 12.39 11.85
CA VAL A 495 12.32 11.76 11.58
C VAL A 495 13.33 12.75 10.97
N GLY A 496 12.87 13.61 10.06
CA GLY A 496 13.69 14.58 9.33
C GLY A 496 14.41 14.00 8.10
N LYS A 497 14.78 14.87 7.14
CA LYS A 497 15.46 14.44 5.90
C LYS A 497 16.81 13.74 6.10
N PRO A 498 17.74 14.22 6.97
CA PRO A 498 19.09 13.65 7.02
C PRO A 498 19.15 12.17 7.42
N PRO A 499 18.44 11.70 8.48
CA PRO A 499 18.40 10.27 8.82
C PRO A 499 17.78 9.42 7.70
N ILE A 500 16.68 9.87 7.10
CA ILE A 500 16.03 9.16 5.99
C ILE A 500 16.98 9.04 4.79
N GLY A 501 17.66 10.13 4.41
CA GLY A 501 18.64 10.12 3.33
C GLY A 501 19.84 9.19 3.58
N SER A 502 20.31 9.08 4.83
CA SER A 502 21.31 8.09 5.24
C SER A 502 20.82 6.64 5.05
N PHE A 503 19.57 6.35 5.41
CA PHE A 503 18.98 5.03 5.19
C PHE A 503 18.78 4.73 3.70
N TYR A 504 18.25 5.70 2.93
CA TYR A 504 18.03 5.58 1.49
C TYR A 504 19.34 5.34 0.73
N TYR A 505 20.44 6.00 1.12
CA TYR A 505 21.72 5.81 0.46
C TYR A 505 22.36 4.44 0.80
N GLU A 506 22.33 4.00 2.06
CA GLU A 506 22.80 2.64 2.41
C GLU A 506 21.93 1.56 1.73
N ALA A 507 20.61 1.71 1.68
CA ALA A 507 19.71 0.81 0.97
C ALA A 507 20.04 0.75 -0.54
N TYR A 508 20.20 1.91 -1.20
CA TYR A 508 20.65 1.98 -2.59
C TYR A 508 21.97 1.24 -2.81
N GLN A 509 22.97 1.46 -1.94
CA GLN A 509 24.28 0.81 -2.06
C GLN A 509 24.16 -0.72 -1.89
N ILE A 510 23.46 -1.18 -0.84
CA ILE A 510 23.20 -2.60 -0.60
C ILE A 510 22.54 -3.27 -1.81
N ILE A 511 21.48 -2.67 -2.37
CA ILE A 511 20.75 -3.26 -3.49
C ILE A 511 21.59 -3.24 -4.78
N ARG A 512 22.39 -2.20 -5.02
CA ARG A 512 23.24 -2.08 -6.21
C ARG A 512 24.51 -2.93 -6.16
N ASP A 513 25.06 -3.21 -4.98
CA ASP A 513 26.13 -4.21 -4.79
C ASP A 513 25.64 -5.65 -5.11
N ILE A 514 24.33 -5.92 -4.92
CA ILE A 514 23.69 -7.19 -5.30
C ILE A 514 23.36 -7.22 -6.80
N THR A 515 22.63 -6.20 -7.28
CA THR A 515 22.01 -6.15 -8.62
C THR A 515 22.99 -5.80 -9.75
N GLY A 516 24.06 -5.07 -9.46
CA GLY A 516 24.92 -4.45 -10.46
C GLY A 516 24.42 -3.07 -10.92
N ILE A 517 25.19 -2.43 -11.82
CA ILE A 517 24.97 -1.06 -12.29
C ILE A 517 24.56 -1.03 -13.76
N GLY A 518 23.58 -0.20 -14.10
CA GLY A 518 23.18 0.14 -15.46
C GLY A 518 22.00 -0.67 -16.00
N GLU A 519 21.56 -0.34 -17.22
CA GLU A 519 20.38 -0.94 -17.85
C GLU A 519 20.40 -2.48 -17.82
N GLY A 520 19.28 -3.09 -17.43
CA GLY A 520 19.12 -4.54 -17.29
C GLY A 520 19.60 -5.16 -15.97
N ASN A 521 20.40 -4.45 -15.16
CA ASN A 521 20.95 -4.99 -13.92
C ASN A 521 19.98 -4.81 -12.74
N GLY A 522 18.98 -5.69 -12.64
CA GLY A 522 17.96 -5.67 -11.58
C GLY A 522 16.93 -4.54 -11.68
N ALA A 523 16.09 -4.39 -10.66
CA ALA A 523 14.95 -3.46 -10.66
C ALA A 523 15.35 -1.96 -10.58
N VAL A 524 14.40 -1.10 -10.97
CA VAL A 524 14.38 0.32 -10.56
C VAL A 524 14.08 0.39 -9.07
N LEU A 525 14.80 1.23 -8.32
CA LEU A 525 14.60 1.37 -6.88
C LEU A 525 13.74 2.61 -6.63
N SER A 526 12.57 2.44 -6.02
CA SER A 526 11.68 3.55 -5.70
C SER A 526 11.87 3.97 -4.25
N MET A 527 12.02 5.28 -4.02
CA MET A 527 12.12 5.89 -2.70
C MET A 527 10.98 6.89 -2.49
N GLN A 528 10.17 6.66 -1.46
CA GLN A 528 9.03 7.52 -1.15
C GLN A 528 9.50 8.89 -0.63
N ASP A 529 8.78 9.97 -0.95
CA ASP A 529 9.21 11.36 -0.71
C ASP A 529 9.27 11.79 0.78
N ALA A 530 8.98 10.88 1.71
CA ALA A 530 8.90 11.06 3.15
C ALA A 530 7.91 12.15 3.62
N PHE A 531 6.92 12.50 2.79
CA PHE A 531 6.03 13.66 2.95
C PHE A 531 6.77 15.01 3.04
N LEU A 532 8.01 15.05 2.55
CA LEU A 532 8.79 16.28 2.44
C LEU A 532 8.52 17.02 1.12
N GLY A 533 7.77 16.41 0.20
CA GLY A 533 7.60 16.86 -1.17
C GLY A 533 8.76 16.40 -2.06
N ILE A 534 8.45 15.92 -3.27
CA ILE A 534 9.44 15.51 -4.29
C ILE A 534 10.56 16.54 -4.51
N THR A 535 10.24 17.84 -4.48
CA THR A 535 11.20 18.94 -4.64
C THR A 535 12.22 19.03 -3.51
N SER A 536 11.89 18.56 -2.30
CA SER A 536 12.84 18.49 -1.19
C SER A 536 13.94 17.45 -1.41
N TRP A 537 13.76 16.51 -2.35
CA TRP A 537 14.74 15.50 -2.73
C TRP A 537 15.60 15.90 -3.94
N TYR A 538 15.40 17.09 -4.51
CA TYR A 538 16.27 17.59 -5.57
C TYR A 538 17.73 17.72 -5.08
N GLY A 539 18.68 17.26 -5.90
CA GLY A 539 20.10 17.16 -5.52
C GLY A 539 20.45 15.97 -4.60
N PHE A 540 19.51 15.09 -4.26
CA PHE A 540 19.81 13.81 -3.62
C PHE A 540 20.42 12.84 -4.66
N LEU A 541 21.58 12.28 -4.34
CA LEU A 541 22.32 11.28 -5.14
C LEU A 541 22.32 11.50 -6.68
N PRO A 542 22.78 12.66 -7.21
CA PRO A 542 22.92 12.85 -8.65
C PRO A 542 23.86 11.77 -9.23
N GLY A 543 23.47 11.13 -10.33
CA GLY A 543 24.19 9.99 -10.89
C GLY A 543 23.77 8.63 -10.32
N ALA A 544 22.78 8.55 -9.43
CA ALA A 544 22.25 7.26 -8.95
C ALA A 544 21.63 6.43 -10.08
N ASP A 545 21.99 5.15 -10.14
CA ASP A 545 21.54 4.22 -11.16
C ASP A 545 20.09 3.75 -10.93
N ARG A 546 19.17 4.22 -11.80
CA ARG A 546 17.75 3.81 -11.81
C ARG A 546 17.10 3.92 -10.44
N LEU A 547 17.19 5.11 -9.87
CA LEU A 547 16.48 5.54 -8.67
C LEU A 547 15.22 6.33 -9.11
N ALA A 548 14.09 6.06 -8.46
CA ALA A 548 12.81 6.70 -8.72
C ALA A 548 12.27 7.38 -7.46
N LEU A 549 11.51 8.47 -7.64
CA LEU A 549 10.73 9.10 -6.58
C LEU A 549 9.33 8.50 -6.54
N ASP A 550 8.87 8.14 -5.35
CA ASP A 550 7.49 7.73 -5.07
C ASP A 550 6.74 8.88 -4.38
N GLN A 551 5.73 9.44 -5.04
CA GLN A 551 4.89 10.51 -4.50
C GLN A 551 3.50 9.97 -4.14
N HIS A 552 3.08 10.19 -2.89
CA HIS A 552 1.81 9.71 -2.37
C HIS A 552 0.86 10.90 -2.22
N SER A 553 -0.09 11.01 -3.15
CA SER A 553 -0.75 12.29 -3.47
C SER A 553 -2.24 12.26 -3.14
N TYR A 554 -2.56 12.83 -1.98
CA TYR A 554 -3.92 12.88 -1.44
C TYR A 554 -4.30 14.30 -1.00
N LEU A 555 -5.48 14.77 -1.41
CA LEU A 555 -5.98 16.11 -1.02
C LEU A 555 -6.74 16.11 0.32
N VAL A 556 -6.95 14.94 0.92
CA VAL A 556 -8.03 14.72 1.90
C VAL A 556 -7.59 14.68 3.36
N PHE A 557 -6.31 14.43 3.67
CA PHE A 557 -5.87 14.28 5.06
C PHE A 557 -5.55 15.62 5.77
N GLY A 558 -5.72 16.75 5.05
CA GLY A 558 -5.55 18.11 5.56
C GLY A 558 -6.87 18.85 5.84
N ASN A 559 -6.85 20.19 5.74
CA ASN A 559 -8.07 21.00 5.76
C ASN A 559 -8.97 20.65 4.56
N GLN A 560 -10.26 20.45 4.82
CA GLN A 560 -11.21 20.07 3.78
C GLN A 560 -11.58 21.26 2.89
N SER A 561 -11.65 21.03 1.58
CA SER A 561 -12.08 22.04 0.60
C SER A 561 -13.57 22.37 0.76
N THR A 562 -13.90 23.66 0.72
CA THR A 562 -15.29 24.16 0.65
C THR A 562 -15.70 24.54 -0.78
N ALA A 563 -14.88 24.23 -1.79
CA ALA A 563 -15.20 24.44 -3.19
C ALA A 563 -16.23 23.42 -3.70
N SER A 564 -16.84 23.69 -4.86
CA SER A 564 -17.71 22.75 -5.55
C SER A 564 -16.91 21.59 -6.17
N LEU A 565 -17.58 20.46 -6.42
CA LEU A 565 -16.92 19.23 -6.89
C LEU A 565 -16.28 19.42 -8.28
N ASP A 566 -16.91 20.19 -9.17
CA ASP A 566 -16.38 20.55 -10.50
C ASP A 566 -15.12 21.43 -10.46
N ALA A 567 -14.91 22.16 -9.36
CA ALA A 567 -13.67 22.90 -9.10
C ALA A 567 -12.60 21.99 -8.48
N ILE A 568 -12.97 21.13 -7.53
CA ILE A 568 -12.07 20.14 -6.93
C ILE A 568 -11.57 19.14 -7.97
N ALA A 569 -12.39 18.78 -8.96
CA ALA A 569 -12.05 17.91 -10.08
C ALA A 569 -10.75 18.31 -10.81
N LYS A 570 -10.41 19.61 -10.78
CA LYS A 570 -9.29 20.21 -11.53
C LYS A 570 -8.03 20.38 -10.67
N PHE A 571 -8.13 20.15 -9.36
CA PHE A 571 -7.03 20.27 -8.41
C PHE A 571 -5.83 19.33 -8.72
N PRO A 572 -6.01 18.09 -9.23
CA PRO A 572 -4.89 17.22 -9.61
C PRO A 572 -3.96 17.86 -10.64
N CYS A 573 -4.52 18.37 -11.73
CA CYS A 573 -3.77 19.08 -12.76
C CYS A 573 -3.12 20.36 -12.20
N GLN A 574 -3.87 21.15 -11.44
CA GLN A 574 -3.41 22.43 -10.88
C GLN A 574 -2.28 22.31 -9.84
N TYR A 575 -2.20 21.21 -9.10
CA TYR A 575 -1.26 21.05 -7.98
C TYR A 575 -0.16 20.00 -8.20
N TRP A 576 -0.38 19.00 -9.06
CA TRP A 576 0.56 17.88 -9.23
C TRP A 576 1.22 17.83 -10.61
N GLY A 577 0.57 18.30 -11.67
CA GLY A 577 1.05 18.13 -13.05
C GLY A 577 2.43 18.76 -13.31
N GLU A 578 2.60 20.06 -13.04
CA GLU A 578 3.88 20.75 -13.31
C GLU A 578 5.04 20.15 -12.49
N ALA A 579 4.82 19.92 -11.19
CA ALA A 579 5.82 19.37 -10.30
C ALA A 579 6.20 17.92 -10.68
N THR A 580 5.22 17.11 -11.12
CA THR A 580 5.47 15.75 -11.62
C THR A 580 6.32 15.78 -12.89
N ASN A 581 5.95 16.60 -13.87
CA ASN A 581 6.64 16.67 -15.17
C ASN A 581 8.09 17.18 -15.02
N VAL A 582 8.31 18.22 -14.21
CA VAL A 582 9.66 18.74 -13.93
C VAL A 582 10.51 17.70 -13.20
N THR A 583 9.93 16.96 -12.25
CA THR A 583 10.65 15.87 -11.53
C THR A 583 11.03 14.74 -12.48
N SER A 584 10.08 14.28 -13.31
CA SER A 584 10.29 13.25 -14.33
C SER A 584 11.39 13.60 -15.33
N GLN A 585 11.52 14.88 -15.69
CA GLN A 585 12.57 15.34 -16.60
C GLN A 585 13.93 15.54 -15.90
N THR A 586 13.96 16.11 -14.70
CA THR A 586 15.19 16.67 -14.09
C THR A 586 15.80 15.86 -12.96
N TRP A 587 15.06 14.91 -12.39
CA TRP A 587 15.53 14.09 -11.25
C TRP A 587 15.70 12.62 -11.63
N GLY A 588 14.72 12.04 -12.33
CA GLY A 588 14.67 10.64 -12.70
C GLY A 588 13.23 10.19 -12.91
N LEU A 589 12.96 8.89 -12.84
CA LEU A 589 11.57 8.40 -12.88
C LEU A 589 10.79 8.93 -11.67
N ASN A 590 9.62 9.53 -11.90
CA ASN A 590 8.66 9.85 -10.86
C ASN A 590 7.45 8.91 -10.99
N ILE A 591 6.93 8.44 -9.86
CA ILE A 591 5.85 7.46 -9.76
C ILE A 591 4.84 7.99 -8.74
N ALA A 592 3.55 8.04 -9.09
CA ALA A 592 2.50 8.19 -8.10
C ALA A 592 2.13 6.81 -7.52
N GLY A 593 2.94 6.29 -6.60
CA GLY A 593 2.73 4.99 -5.94
C GLY A 593 1.41 4.87 -5.21
N GLU A 594 0.85 6.01 -4.78
CA GLU A 594 -0.49 6.09 -4.21
C GLU A 594 -1.21 7.40 -4.52
N TRP A 595 -2.49 7.25 -4.85
CA TRP A 595 -3.53 8.28 -4.97
C TRP A 595 -4.89 7.58 -5.05
N SER A 596 -6.01 8.29 -4.88
CA SER A 596 -7.34 7.69 -4.99
C SER A 596 -8.36 8.68 -5.56
N ALA A 597 -9.62 8.26 -5.79
CA ALA A 597 -10.68 9.14 -6.27
C ALA A 597 -11.25 10.08 -5.17
N ALA A 598 -10.58 10.19 -4.02
CA ALA A 598 -11.10 10.87 -2.84
C ALA A 598 -11.04 12.40 -2.96
N SER A 599 -12.22 13.02 -3.11
CA SER A 599 -12.40 14.48 -3.01
C SER A 599 -12.51 15.01 -1.57
N ASN A 600 -12.67 14.12 -0.58
CA ASN A 600 -12.77 14.42 0.85
C ASN A 600 -12.46 13.16 1.70
N ASP A 601 -12.35 13.32 3.02
CA ASP A 601 -11.96 12.24 3.94
C ASP A 601 -13.13 11.42 4.53
N CYS A 602 -14.26 11.34 3.81
CA CYS A 602 -15.38 10.50 4.20
C CYS A 602 -15.13 9.02 3.92
N GLY A 603 -15.29 8.20 4.97
CA GLY A 603 -15.30 6.75 4.87
C GLY A 603 -15.31 6.07 6.23
N LEU A 604 -15.62 4.77 6.25
CA LEU A 604 -15.42 3.92 7.42
C LEU A 604 -13.92 3.74 7.65
N TRP A 605 -13.40 4.36 8.72
CA TRP A 605 -12.03 4.19 9.24
C TRP A 605 -10.87 4.65 8.33
N VAL A 606 -11.15 5.45 7.29
CA VAL A 606 -10.15 6.12 6.43
C VAL A 606 -9.14 6.97 7.22
N ASN A 607 -9.46 7.33 8.47
CA ASN A 607 -8.67 8.14 9.40
C ASN A 607 -8.31 7.39 10.70
N ASP A 608 -8.11 6.07 10.63
CA ASP A 608 -8.07 5.12 11.76
C ASP A 608 -9.45 4.75 12.36
N VAL A 609 -9.45 3.64 13.09
CA VAL A 609 -10.62 3.06 13.75
C VAL A 609 -11.15 3.99 14.85
N GLY A 610 -12.40 4.43 14.70
CA GLY A 610 -13.12 5.22 15.71
C GLY A 610 -12.75 6.71 15.79
N VAL A 611 -11.93 7.24 14.87
CA VAL A 611 -11.46 8.64 14.91
C VAL A 611 -12.44 9.63 14.25
N GLY A 612 -13.11 9.25 13.17
CA GLY A 612 -14.07 10.09 12.41
C GLY A 612 -13.48 10.79 11.17
N SER A 613 -14.27 11.65 10.55
CA SER A 613 -13.91 12.42 9.34
C SER A 613 -13.89 13.93 9.59
N ARG A 614 -12.92 14.63 8.99
CA ARG A 614 -12.78 16.09 9.06
C ARG A 614 -13.92 16.76 8.30
N TYR A 615 -14.39 16.14 7.20
CA TYR A 615 -15.43 16.68 6.33
C TYR A 615 -16.76 16.95 7.05
N ASP A 616 -17.19 16.06 7.95
CA ASP A 616 -18.41 16.22 8.74
C ASP A 616 -18.18 16.67 10.20
N GLY A 617 -16.92 16.96 10.55
CA GLY A 617 -16.55 17.43 11.89
C GLY A 617 -16.55 16.33 12.97
N SER A 618 -16.70 15.06 12.61
CA SER A 618 -16.58 13.95 13.55
C SER A 618 -15.13 13.64 13.96
N TYR A 619 -14.12 14.04 13.16
CA TYR A 619 -12.70 13.90 13.51
C TYR A 619 -12.35 14.66 14.79
N LYS A 620 -12.06 13.91 15.86
CA LYS A 620 -11.83 14.47 17.20
C LYS A 620 -10.63 15.42 17.25
N GLY A 621 -10.90 16.70 17.55
CA GLY A 621 -9.86 17.73 17.76
C GLY A 621 -9.45 18.48 16.48
N TYR A 622 -10.02 18.15 15.33
CA TYR A 622 -9.95 19.00 14.14
C TYR A 622 -10.84 20.24 14.33
N ASN A 623 -10.33 21.40 13.93
CA ASN A 623 -11.02 22.71 14.06
C ASN A 623 -11.03 23.49 12.73
N GLY A 624 -10.79 22.81 11.60
CA GLY A 624 -10.83 23.39 10.25
C GLY A 624 -12.23 23.37 9.64
N PRO A 625 -12.37 23.65 8.33
CA PRO A 625 -13.65 23.60 7.64
C PRO A 625 -14.28 22.20 7.66
N THR A 626 -15.60 22.15 7.89
CA THR A 626 -16.43 20.93 7.89
C THR A 626 -17.53 21.08 6.82
N PRO A 627 -17.27 20.77 5.54
CA PRO A 627 -18.11 21.22 4.43
C PRO A 627 -19.49 20.55 4.32
N GLY A 628 -19.69 19.36 4.91
CA GLY A 628 -20.99 18.67 4.83
C GLY A 628 -21.02 17.29 5.50
N SER A 629 -22.08 16.52 5.32
CA SER A 629 -22.21 15.19 5.92
C SER A 629 -21.58 14.09 5.07
N CYS A 630 -20.85 13.16 5.69
CA CYS A 630 -20.33 11.96 5.04
C CYS A 630 -21.41 10.92 4.65
N ALA A 631 -22.67 11.08 5.09
CA ALA A 631 -23.75 10.15 4.76
C ALA A 631 -24.02 10.03 3.24
N TYR A 632 -23.72 11.07 2.46
CA TYR A 632 -23.81 11.03 0.99
C TYR A 632 -22.61 10.36 0.32
N TRP A 633 -21.42 10.55 0.87
CA TRP A 633 -20.16 10.04 0.30
C TRP A 633 -19.91 8.57 0.64
N ASN A 634 -20.43 8.10 1.78
CA ASN A 634 -20.28 6.71 2.21
C ASN A 634 -21.16 5.74 1.41
N ASP A 635 -22.24 6.20 0.76
CA ASP A 635 -23.15 5.38 -0.06
C ASP A 635 -23.15 5.83 -1.53
N TYR A 636 -22.37 5.13 -2.35
CA TYR A 636 -22.26 5.42 -3.78
C TYR A 636 -23.57 5.23 -4.57
N THR A 637 -24.57 4.54 -4.02
CA THR A 637 -25.86 4.35 -4.69
C THR A 637 -26.68 5.65 -4.74
N LEU A 638 -26.31 6.64 -3.91
CA LEU A 638 -26.84 8.00 -3.92
C LEU A 638 -26.13 8.91 -4.95
N TRP A 639 -25.03 8.46 -5.57
CA TRP A 639 -24.24 9.29 -6.48
C TRP A 639 -24.93 9.42 -7.84
N ASN A 640 -25.32 10.66 -8.16
CA ASN A 640 -25.96 10.98 -9.44
C ASN A 640 -24.92 11.12 -10.57
N GLN A 641 -25.38 11.28 -11.81
CA GLN A 641 -24.50 11.27 -12.97
C GLN A 641 -23.53 12.47 -13.05
N SER A 642 -23.85 13.64 -12.46
CA SER A 642 -22.87 14.74 -12.31
C SER A 642 -21.83 14.33 -11.27
N THR A 643 -22.21 13.92 -10.06
CA THR A 643 -21.27 13.48 -9.02
C THR A 643 -20.26 12.46 -9.57
N LYS A 644 -20.73 11.50 -10.38
CA LYS A 644 -19.86 10.51 -11.03
C LYS A 644 -18.99 11.09 -12.14
N ALA A 645 -19.48 12.04 -12.94
CA ALA A 645 -18.70 12.70 -13.98
C ALA A 645 -17.63 13.64 -13.41
N ASP A 646 -17.94 14.36 -12.33
CA ASP A 646 -17.02 15.25 -11.65
C ASP A 646 -15.89 14.45 -10.93
N ILE A 647 -16.23 13.27 -10.35
CA ILE A 647 -15.23 12.32 -9.83
C ILE A 647 -14.45 11.65 -10.97
N LEU A 648 -15.08 11.32 -12.11
CA LEU A 648 -14.37 10.79 -13.28
C LEU A 648 -13.34 11.80 -13.80
N HIS A 649 -13.70 13.08 -13.91
CA HIS A 649 -12.78 14.15 -14.28
C HIS A 649 -11.63 14.29 -13.27
N PHE A 650 -11.92 14.19 -11.96
CA PHE A 650 -10.87 14.15 -10.92
C PHE A 650 -9.89 12.98 -11.12
N VAL A 651 -10.41 11.80 -11.47
CA VAL A 651 -9.63 10.58 -11.70
C VAL A 651 -8.81 10.69 -12.97
N GLU A 652 -9.40 11.14 -14.08
CA GLU A 652 -8.70 11.34 -15.36
C GLU A 652 -7.63 12.44 -15.25
N GLY A 653 -7.94 13.57 -14.60
CA GLY A 653 -6.96 14.61 -14.30
C GLY A 653 -5.83 14.16 -13.37
N SER A 654 -6.08 13.21 -12.47
CA SER A 654 -5.02 12.58 -11.65
C SER A 654 -4.14 11.65 -12.49
N MET A 655 -4.74 10.77 -13.30
CA MET A 655 -4.01 9.86 -14.19
C MET A 655 -3.10 10.63 -15.17
N ASP A 656 -3.59 11.73 -15.74
CA ASP A 656 -2.86 12.59 -16.66
C ASP A 656 -1.75 13.41 -15.96
N ALA A 657 -2.04 13.98 -14.78
CA ALA A 657 -1.05 14.71 -13.98
C ALA A 657 0.11 13.82 -13.51
N PHE A 658 -0.14 12.53 -13.25
CA PHE A 658 0.88 11.59 -12.77
C PHE A 658 1.61 10.83 -13.89
N GLN A 659 0.92 10.47 -14.98
CA GLN A 659 1.37 9.61 -16.10
C GLN A 659 1.79 8.18 -15.76
N ASN A 660 2.51 7.98 -14.65
CA ASN A 660 2.94 6.70 -14.11
C ASN A 660 2.38 6.57 -12.70
N TYR A 661 1.37 5.70 -12.52
CA TYR A 661 0.58 5.73 -11.29
C TYR A 661 0.15 4.34 -10.82
N PHE A 662 -0.14 4.24 -9.52
CA PHE A 662 -0.79 3.11 -8.89
C PHE A 662 -1.95 3.62 -8.02
N PHE A 663 -3.20 3.35 -8.43
CA PHE A 663 -4.39 3.77 -7.67
C PHE A 663 -4.53 2.96 -6.37
N TRP A 664 -4.81 3.62 -5.25
CA TRP A 664 -5.07 3.03 -3.93
C TRP A 664 -6.59 2.90 -3.70
N THR A 665 -7.20 1.72 -3.76
CA THR A 665 -6.67 0.38 -4.05
C THR A 665 -7.55 -0.34 -5.09
N TRP A 666 -7.13 -1.51 -5.59
CA TRP A 666 -7.89 -2.31 -6.56
C TRP A 666 -9.34 -2.54 -6.11
N LYS A 667 -9.55 -2.97 -4.85
CA LYS A 667 -10.88 -3.12 -4.26
C LYS A 667 -10.88 -2.98 -2.74
N ILE A 668 -12.01 -2.56 -2.19
CA ILE A 668 -12.32 -2.55 -0.75
C ILE A 668 -13.21 -3.77 -0.45
N GLY A 669 -12.92 -4.46 0.65
CA GLY A 669 -13.71 -5.57 1.18
C GLY A 669 -14.99 -5.10 1.88
N ASN A 670 -16.00 -5.96 1.91
CA ASN A 670 -17.30 -5.61 2.46
C ASN A 670 -17.24 -5.33 3.97
N SER A 671 -18.08 -4.41 4.45
CA SER A 671 -18.40 -4.19 5.87
C SER A 671 -19.62 -5.01 6.27
N THR A 672 -19.70 -5.40 7.54
CA THR A 672 -20.89 -6.01 8.18
C THR A 672 -21.93 -4.98 8.62
N GLY A 673 -21.69 -3.68 8.37
CA GLY A 673 -22.57 -2.57 8.69
C GLY A 673 -23.78 -2.41 7.76
N ALA A 674 -24.42 -1.24 7.83
CA ALA A 674 -25.63 -0.93 7.05
C ALA A 674 -25.34 -0.63 5.57
N ILE A 675 -24.09 -0.30 5.23
CA ILE A 675 -23.59 -0.14 3.87
C ILE A 675 -22.53 -1.22 3.70
N GLU A 676 -22.76 -2.17 2.78
CA GLU A 676 -21.86 -3.31 2.59
C GLU A 676 -20.58 -2.90 1.85
N GLN A 677 -20.72 -2.15 0.75
CA GLN A 677 -19.59 -1.66 -0.04
C GLN A 677 -19.21 -0.24 0.38
N VAL A 678 -18.45 -0.13 1.46
CA VAL A 678 -17.94 1.15 1.99
C VAL A 678 -16.78 1.71 1.16
N ASN A 679 -16.38 2.94 1.48
CA ASN A 679 -15.17 3.61 0.99
C ASN A 679 -15.07 3.68 -0.56
N PRO A 680 -16.13 4.11 -1.28
CA PRO A 680 -16.20 4.02 -2.74
C PRO A 680 -15.16 4.85 -3.50
N PHE A 681 -14.60 5.90 -2.89
CA PHE A 681 -13.47 6.67 -3.42
C PHE A 681 -12.16 5.85 -3.56
N TRP A 682 -12.06 4.74 -2.83
CA TRP A 682 -10.84 3.95 -2.65
C TRP A 682 -10.91 2.58 -3.34
N ASN A 683 -11.94 2.35 -4.17
CA ASN A 683 -12.28 1.07 -4.76
C ASN A 683 -12.31 1.13 -6.29
N TYR A 684 -11.19 0.81 -6.95
CA TYR A 684 -11.05 0.89 -8.41
C TYR A 684 -12.08 0.00 -9.13
N GLN A 685 -12.19 -1.28 -8.73
CA GLN A 685 -13.09 -2.26 -9.32
C GLN A 685 -14.56 -1.80 -9.25
N LEU A 686 -14.97 -1.21 -8.12
CA LEU A 686 -16.31 -0.64 -7.94
C LEU A 686 -16.55 0.58 -8.83
N GLY A 687 -15.58 1.50 -8.91
CA GLY A 687 -15.69 2.72 -9.70
C GLY A 687 -15.68 2.47 -11.21
N LEU A 688 -14.88 1.50 -11.67
CA LEU A 688 -14.85 1.01 -13.05
C LEU A 688 -16.21 0.43 -13.45
N LYS A 689 -16.80 -0.38 -12.58
CA LYS A 689 -18.13 -0.98 -12.76
C LYS A 689 -19.27 0.06 -12.76
N ASN A 690 -19.08 1.23 -12.15
CA ASN A 690 -20.14 2.22 -11.91
C ASN A 690 -19.96 3.56 -12.62
N GLY A 691 -18.86 3.77 -13.36
CA GLY A 691 -18.64 4.94 -14.22
C GLY A 691 -18.07 6.19 -13.52
N TRP A 692 -17.18 6.01 -12.53
CA TRP A 692 -16.32 7.11 -12.00
C TRP A 692 -14.82 6.79 -12.05
N ILE A 693 -14.46 5.70 -12.74
CA ILE A 693 -13.10 5.36 -13.18
C ILE A 693 -13.20 5.13 -14.70
N PRO A 694 -12.25 5.60 -15.53
CA PRO A 694 -12.33 5.43 -16.97
C PRO A 694 -12.28 3.95 -17.38
N SER A 695 -13.03 3.59 -18.43
CA SER A 695 -13.08 2.21 -18.94
C SER A 695 -11.84 1.79 -19.72
N ASP A 696 -11.04 2.75 -20.18
CA ASP A 696 -9.72 2.59 -20.81
C ASP A 696 -8.81 3.64 -20.17
N PRO A 697 -7.75 3.28 -19.44
CA PRO A 697 -6.95 4.25 -18.68
C PRO A 697 -6.27 5.32 -19.55
N ARG A 698 -6.24 5.12 -20.88
CA ARG A 698 -5.67 6.07 -21.84
C ARG A 698 -6.63 7.22 -22.21
N SER A 699 -7.91 7.17 -21.81
CA SER A 699 -8.84 8.30 -22.05
C SER A 699 -8.47 9.55 -21.27
N ALA A 700 -7.75 9.38 -20.15
CA ALA A 700 -7.26 10.46 -19.32
C ALA A 700 -6.28 11.42 -20.03
N VAL A 701 -5.56 10.94 -21.05
CA VAL A 701 -4.43 11.67 -21.66
C VAL A 701 -4.90 13.00 -22.28
N GLY A 702 -4.37 14.11 -21.76
CA GLY A 702 -4.71 15.48 -22.16
C GLY A 702 -5.82 16.14 -21.35
N THR A 703 -6.31 15.53 -20.27
CA THR A 703 -7.28 16.15 -19.33
C THR A 703 -6.71 17.45 -18.73
N CYS A 704 -5.43 17.44 -18.34
CA CYS A 704 -4.76 18.60 -17.77
C CYS A 704 -4.45 19.68 -18.81
N ALA A 705 -4.27 19.32 -20.09
CA ALA A 705 -4.24 20.27 -21.20
C ALA A 705 -5.62 20.89 -21.51
N GLY A 706 -6.71 20.24 -21.07
CA GLY A 706 -8.07 20.81 -21.09
C GLY A 706 -8.37 21.74 -19.90
N ASP A 707 -7.83 21.44 -18.72
CA ASP A 707 -8.03 22.25 -17.51
C ASP A 707 -7.10 23.46 -17.38
N LEU A 708 -5.89 23.39 -17.97
CA LEU A 708 -4.84 24.40 -17.83
C LEU A 708 -4.52 25.07 -19.16
N ALA A 709 -4.37 26.40 -19.16
CA ALA A 709 -4.04 27.16 -20.37
C ALA A 709 -2.61 26.89 -20.91
N ALA A 710 -1.74 26.29 -20.10
CA ALA A 710 -0.45 25.73 -20.49
C ALA A 710 0.03 24.75 -19.41
N LEU A 711 0.58 23.61 -19.82
CA LEU A 711 1.32 22.67 -18.98
C LEU A 711 2.60 22.27 -19.73
N ASN A 712 3.74 22.23 -19.04
CA ASN A 712 4.96 21.64 -19.60
C ASN A 712 4.86 20.12 -19.42
N GLU A 713 4.34 19.41 -20.42
CA GLU A 713 4.24 17.94 -20.41
C GLU A 713 5.63 17.29 -20.49
N PHE A 714 5.80 16.17 -19.78
CA PHE A 714 7.02 15.35 -19.89
C PHE A 714 6.95 14.46 -21.13
N ASP A 715 7.78 14.77 -22.13
CA ASP A 715 7.87 14.11 -23.44
C ASP A 715 8.51 12.71 -23.42
N GLY A 716 8.94 12.24 -22.25
CA GLY A 716 9.72 11.01 -22.06
C GLY A 716 11.23 11.23 -22.06
N THR A 717 11.73 12.44 -22.36
CA THR A 717 13.16 12.74 -22.44
C THR A 717 13.73 13.11 -21.07
N PHE A 718 14.34 12.14 -20.39
CA PHE A 718 15.16 12.39 -19.19
C PHE A 718 16.34 13.31 -19.50
N SER A 719 16.64 14.27 -18.62
CA SER A 719 17.76 15.21 -18.80
C SER A 719 19.15 14.57 -18.71
N SER A 720 19.26 13.32 -18.27
CA SER A 720 20.50 12.55 -18.29
C SER A 720 20.27 11.04 -18.36
N ALA A 721 21.09 10.33 -19.13
CA ALA A 721 20.95 8.89 -19.37
C ALA A 721 21.15 8.03 -18.11
N TRP A 722 21.87 8.52 -17.08
CA TRP A 722 22.08 7.77 -15.84
C TRP A 722 20.78 7.45 -15.09
N MET A 723 19.74 8.27 -15.27
CA MET A 723 18.42 8.11 -14.64
C MET A 723 17.75 6.79 -15.01
N THR A 724 18.04 6.26 -16.22
CA THR A 724 17.54 4.97 -16.72
C THR A 724 18.64 3.90 -16.83
N GLY A 725 19.82 4.15 -16.25
CA GLY A 725 20.93 3.19 -16.22
C GLY A 725 21.88 3.26 -17.43
N GLY A 726 21.82 4.35 -18.19
CA GLY A 726 22.77 4.65 -19.27
C GLY A 726 24.07 5.31 -18.77
N VAL A 727 24.74 6.05 -19.66
CA VAL A 727 26.04 6.67 -19.37
C VAL A 727 25.97 7.62 -18.16
N GLY A 728 26.87 7.41 -17.20
CA GLY A 728 26.91 8.12 -15.92
C GLY A 728 26.23 7.39 -14.76
N ALA A 729 25.64 6.21 -14.98
CA ALA A 729 25.06 5.40 -13.92
C ALA A 729 26.08 5.10 -12.80
N ASN A 730 25.65 5.33 -11.55
CA ASN A 730 26.42 5.23 -10.31
C ASN A 730 27.62 6.19 -10.18
N THR A 731 27.73 7.28 -10.94
CA THR A 731 28.76 8.32 -10.72
C THR A 731 28.35 9.33 -9.64
N ILE A 732 28.00 8.84 -8.46
CA ILE A 732 27.57 9.65 -7.31
C ILE A 732 28.79 10.38 -6.71
N GLU A 733 28.65 11.67 -6.40
CA GLU A 733 29.71 12.46 -5.77
C GLU A 733 30.07 11.94 -4.36
N ALA A 734 31.36 11.83 -4.05
CA ALA A 734 31.86 11.41 -2.75
C ALA A 734 31.42 12.32 -1.57
N ALA A 735 30.95 13.54 -1.85
CA ALA A 735 30.32 14.40 -0.85
C ALA A 735 29.03 13.79 -0.26
N MET A 736 28.31 12.96 -1.02
CA MET A 736 27.05 12.36 -0.59
C MET A 736 27.22 11.40 0.60
N SER A 737 28.34 10.67 0.69
CA SER A 737 28.63 9.81 1.86
C SER A 737 29.02 10.60 3.11
N THR A 738 29.35 11.88 2.98
CA THR A 738 29.58 12.80 4.11
C THR A 738 28.28 13.48 4.54
N LEU A 739 27.38 13.78 3.60
CA LEU A 739 26.06 14.36 3.86
C LEU A 739 25.06 13.32 4.40
N TYR A 740 25.17 12.08 3.93
CA TYR A 740 24.33 10.94 4.27
C TYR A 740 25.19 9.75 4.74
N PRO A 741 25.86 9.86 5.90
CA PRO A 741 26.71 8.81 6.44
C PRO A 741 25.88 7.63 6.96
N TRP A 742 26.45 6.43 6.97
CA TRP A 742 25.87 5.25 7.61
C TRP A 742 26.82 4.69 8.69
N PRO A 743 26.36 4.45 9.94
CA PRO A 743 25.07 4.86 10.51
C PRO A 743 24.85 6.38 10.51
N ALA A 744 23.60 6.81 10.60
CA ALA A 744 23.26 8.24 10.69
C ALA A 744 23.83 8.87 11.97
N ASN A 745 24.32 10.09 11.87
CA ASN A 745 25.07 10.78 12.93
C ASN A 745 24.20 11.64 13.88
N SER A 746 22.89 11.74 13.63
CA SER A 746 21.93 12.47 14.44
C SER A 746 20.51 11.93 14.22
N PHE A 747 19.65 11.96 15.24
CA PHE A 747 18.20 11.78 15.14
C PHE A 747 17.50 12.97 15.79
N ALA A 748 16.31 13.36 15.31
CA ALA A 748 15.64 14.60 15.72
C ALA A 748 15.31 14.70 17.22
N ASN A 749 15.17 13.57 17.92
CA ASN A 749 14.84 13.48 19.34
C ASN A 749 15.97 12.93 20.24
N ILE A 750 17.18 12.74 19.71
CA ILE A 750 18.34 12.26 20.45
C ILE A 750 19.43 13.34 20.45
N GLU A 751 19.88 13.78 21.63
CA GLU A 751 20.98 14.75 21.70
C GLU A 751 22.26 14.14 21.10
N ALA A 752 23.05 14.93 20.38
CA ALA A 752 24.22 14.44 19.65
C ALA A 752 25.25 13.69 20.54
N ALA A 753 25.33 14.04 21.83
CA ALA A 753 26.17 13.35 22.82
C ALA A 753 25.71 11.90 23.10
N TYR A 754 24.44 11.57 22.85
CA TYR A 754 23.86 10.25 23.08
C TYR A 754 23.84 9.34 21.84
N MET A 755 24.05 9.87 20.63
CA MET A 755 24.08 9.07 19.39
C MET A 755 25.07 7.88 19.42
N PRO A 756 26.30 7.99 19.98
CA PRO A 756 27.22 6.84 20.08
C PRO A 756 26.76 5.74 21.03
N TYR A 757 25.82 6.06 21.94
CA TYR A 757 25.30 5.16 22.97
C TYR A 757 23.97 4.49 22.58
N LEU A 758 23.50 4.65 21.33
CA LEU A 758 22.29 3.98 20.87
C LEU A 758 22.51 2.45 20.72
N PRO A 759 21.50 1.63 21.09
CA PRO A 759 21.45 0.22 20.73
C PRO A 759 21.78 -0.07 19.26
N GLN A 760 22.52 -1.15 19.04
CA GLN A 760 22.80 -1.72 17.71
C GLN A 760 22.77 -3.25 17.76
N TYR A 761 22.37 -3.86 16.66
CA TYR A 761 22.48 -5.30 16.46
C TYR A 761 23.90 -5.70 16.03
N THR A 762 24.21 -7.00 16.14
CA THR A 762 25.50 -7.58 15.74
C THR A 762 25.35 -8.41 14.47
N GLN A 763 26.25 -8.23 13.51
CA GLN A 763 26.21 -8.94 12.23
C GLN A 763 26.83 -10.34 12.35
N THR A 764 26.10 -11.24 13.02
CA THR A 764 26.56 -12.59 13.41
C THR A 764 25.57 -13.73 13.14
N ALA A 765 24.37 -13.46 12.63
CA ALA A 765 23.43 -14.49 12.20
C ALA A 765 23.73 -14.96 10.76
N THR A 766 23.20 -16.13 10.37
CA THR A 766 23.18 -16.56 8.97
C THR A 766 22.26 -15.62 8.17
N PRO A 767 22.61 -15.21 6.93
CA PRO A 767 21.70 -14.48 6.06
C PRO A 767 20.37 -15.20 5.83
N ILE A 768 19.27 -14.46 5.88
CA ILE A 768 17.91 -14.98 5.65
C ILE A 768 17.71 -15.15 4.14
N THR A 769 17.17 -16.28 3.69
CA THR A 769 16.95 -16.57 2.26
C THR A 769 15.47 -16.84 2.01
N MET A 770 14.82 -16.06 1.14
CA MET A 770 13.40 -16.27 0.83
C MET A 770 13.18 -17.50 -0.07
N PRO A 771 12.23 -18.40 0.24
CA PRO A 771 11.98 -19.59 -0.56
C PRO A 771 11.24 -19.25 -1.87
N GLY A 772 11.59 -19.96 -2.96
CA GLY A 772 10.82 -19.95 -4.21
C GLY A 772 9.61 -20.90 -4.19
N PRO A 773 8.69 -20.79 -5.16
CA PRO A 773 7.55 -21.70 -5.29
C PRO A 773 8.02 -23.10 -5.74
N THR A 774 7.29 -24.14 -5.33
CA THR A 774 7.58 -25.52 -5.77
C THR A 774 6.72 -25.89 -6.97
N TYR A 775 7.36 -26.06 -8.13
CA TYR A 775 6.72 -26.56 -9.34
C TYR A 775 7.18 -27.99 -9.67
N THR A 776 6.27 -28.83 -10.15
CA THR A 776 6.54 -30.23 -10.53
C THR A 776 6.29 -30.40 -12.02
N SER A 777 7.26 -30.98 -12.74
CA SER A 777 7.16 -31.20 -14.19
C SER A 777 5.99 -32.14 -14.53
N PRO A 778 5.08 -31.78 -15.46
CA PRO A 778 3.92 -32.60 -15.80
C PRO A 778 4.26 -34.05 -16.17
N GLY A 779 3.57 -35.01 -15.55
CA GLY A 779 3.81 -36.44 -15.75
C GLY A 779 5.12 -36.99 -15.14
N SER A 780 5.82 -36.20 -14.32
CA SER A 780 7.09 -36.55 -13.68
C SER A 780 7.06 -36.26 -12.18
N SER A 781 8.03 -36.80 -11.44
CA SER A 781 8.31 -36.45 -10.04
C SER A 781 9.47 -35.45 -9.90
N ALA A 782 9.97 -34.90 -11.01
CA ALA A 782 11.04 -33.91 -11.01
C ALA A 782 10.50 -32.51 -10.72
N THR A 783 11.07 -31.83 -9.73
CA THR A 783 10.82 -30.42 -9.47
C THR A 783 11.52 -29.54 -10.50
N ILE A 784 10.90 -28.42 -10.85
CA ILE A 784 11.50 -27.36 -11.67
C ILE A 784 12.25 -26.43 -10.69
N PHE A 785 13.49 -26.06 -11.02
CA PHE A 785 14.26 -25.11 -10.20
C PHE A 785 13.63 -23.71 -10.28
N ALA A 786 13.52 -23.03 -9.14
CA ALA A 786 12.79 -21.78 -8.98
C ALA A 786 13.66 -20.72 -8.26
N GLY A 787 14.93 -20.64 -8.63
CA GLY A 787 15.95 -19.99 -7.82
C GLY A 787 16.27 -20.75 -6.52
N ASN A 788 17.21 -20.20 -5.76
CA ASN A 788 17.59 -20.64 -4.42
C ASN A 788 17.31 -19.57 -3.33
N GLY A 789 16.78 -18.42 -3.74
CA GLY A 789 16.54 -17.25 -2.89
C GLY A 789 17.71 -16.30 -2.74
N TRP A 790 18.83 -16.52 -3.45
CA TRP A 790 20.07 -15.77 -3.23
C TRP A 790 20.90 -15.59 -4.52
N PHE A 791 20.60 -14.52 -5.27
CA PHE A 791 21.16 -14.23 -6.58
C PHE A 791 22.70 -14.11 -6.63
N ASN A 792 23.30 -13.36 -5.70
CA ASN A 792 24.72 -13.02 -5.72
C ASN A 792 25.41 -13.37 -4.38
N PRO A 793 25.71 -14.66 -4.12
CA PRO A 793 26.40 -15.10 -2.91
C PRO A 793 27.85 -14.62 -2.82
N THR A 794 28.47 -14.25 -3.93
CA THR A 794 29.90 -13.91 -4.01
C THR A 794 30.22 -12.45 -3.71
N ALA A 795 29.32 -11.52 -4.06
CA ALA A 795 29.49 -10.11 -3.68
C ALA A 795 29.22 -9.87 -2.18
N ASP A 796 28.31 -10.66 -1.60
CA ASP A 796 27.61 -10.32 -0.36
C ASP A 796 27.79 -11.37 0.77
N ALA A 797 29.06 -11.71 1.05
CA ALA A 797 29.44 -12.65 2.12
C ALA A 797 29.35 -12.04 3.54
N ARG A 798 28.41 -11.12 3.78
CA ARG A 798 28.10 -10.56 5.11
C ARG A 798 27.16 -11.49 5.86
N ASN A 799 27.28 -11.58 7.18
CA ASN A 799 26.26 -12.19 8.04
C ASN A 799 24.99 -11.33 8.09
N ALA A 800 23.93 -11.79 8.75
CA ALA A 800 22.77 -10.97 9.12
C ALA A 800 22.91 -10.36 10.51
N TYR A 801 22.26 -9.21 10.73
CA TYR A 801 22.06 -8.57 12.02
C TYR A 801 21.15 -9.41 12.93
N THR A 802 21.52 -9.49 14.21
CA THR A 802 20.70 -10.11 15.26
C THR A 802 21.00 -9.46 16.62
N ALA A 803 20.15 -9.69 17.60
CA ALA A 803 20.37 -9.23 18.96
C ALA A 803 21.70 -9.80 19.52
N VAL A 804 22.53 -8.94 20.12
CA VAL A 804 23.73 -9.37 20.86
C VAL A 804 23.33 -10.40 21.93
N ALA A 805 23.97 -11.56 21.93
CA ALA A 805 23.62 -12.65 22.86
C ALA A 805 23.78 -12.23 24.32
N GLY A 806 22.75 -12.48 25.14
CA GLY A 806 22.73 -12.12 26.56
C GLY A 806 22.53 -10.62 26.85
N CYS A 807 22.22 -9.81 25.84
CA CYS A 807 21.85 -8.41 25.98
C CYS A 807 20.32 -8.22 25.98
N SER A 808 19.84 -7.15 26.64
CA SER A 808 18.42 -6.80 26.71
C SER A 808 18.18 -5.46 26.03
N TYR A 809 17.33 -5.46 24.99
CA TYR A 809 16.99 -4.28 24.20
C TYR A 809 15.72 -3.60 24.74
N PRO A 810 15.61 -2.26 24.62
CA PRO A 810 14.35 -1.56 24.83
C PRO A 810 13.22 -2.09 23.90
N PRO A 811 11.94 -2.04 24.32
CA PRO A 811 10.82 -2.53 23.51
C PRO A 811 10.73 -1.85 22.14
N GLU A 812 10.82 -2.64 21.08
CA GLU A 812 11.13 -2.19 19.71
C GLU A 812 10.22 -1.05 19.19
N TYR A 813 8.94 -1.06 19.58
CA TYR A 813 7.90 -0.16 19.07
C TYR A 813 7.36 0.86 20.10
N SER A 814 7.90 0.89 21.33
CA SER A 814 7.45 1.82 22.38
C SER A 814 8.58 2.53 23.13
N ALA A 815 9.83 2.29 22.73
CA ALA A 815 11.02 2.89 23.33
C ALA A 815 11.32 4.35 22.88
N ALA A 816 10.58 4.91 21.92
CA ALA A 816 10.91 6.16 21.24
C ALA A 816 11.19 7.37 22.14
N LEU A 817 10.60 7.42 23.33
CA LEU A 817 10.74 8.50 24.31
C LEU A 817 11.43 8.06 25.63
N LEU A 818 12.02 6.85 25.66
CA LEU A 818 12.83 6.39 26.78
C LEU A 818 14.22 7.05 26.75
N PRO A 819 14.88 7.24 27.91
CA PRO A 819 16.23 7.80 27.96
C PRO A 819 17.25 6.82 27.36
N VAL A 820 18.25 7.34 26.65
CA VAL A 820 19.38 6.55 26.14
C VAL A 820 20.21 6.03 27.33
N PRO A 821 20.39 4.71 27.50
CA PRO A 821 21.23 4.18 28.57
C PRO A 821 22.72 4.35 28.24
N THR A 822 23.54 4.68 29.23
CA THR A 822 24.99 4.90 29.07
C THR A 822 25.81 3.66 28.68
N SER A 823 25.15 2.51 28.57
CA SER A 823 25.75 1.21 28.22
C SER A 823 24.73 0.37 27.46
N ALA A 824 24.23 0.87 26.32
CA ALA A 824 23.32 0.13 25.48
C ALA A 824 23.99 -1.06 24.77
N CYS A 825 23.17 -2.03 24.41
CA CYS A 825 23.58 -3.25 23.75
C CYS A 825 24.08 -2.94 22.33
N GLY A 826 25.33 -3.30 22.03
CA GLY A 826 25.96 -3.01 20.74
C GLY A 826 26.37 -1.56 20.49
N ALA A 827 26.19 -0.65 21.46
CA ALA A 827 26.63 0.74 21.34
C ALA A 827 28.12 0.84 20.98
N GLY A 828 28.44 1.66 19.98
CA GLY A 828 29.81 1.88 19.51
C GLY A 828 30.50 0.67 18.88
N MET A 829 29.80 -0.43 18.58
CA MET A 829 30.40 -1.56 17.86
C MET A 829 30.87 -1.13 16.46
N VAL A 830 32.10 -1.47 16.12
CA VAL A 830 32.61 -1.36 14.74
C VAL A 830 32.00 -2.50 13.94
N GLN A 831 30.88 -2.23 13.29
CA GLN A 831 30.24 -3.16 12.35
C GLN A 831 31.23 -3.45 11.20
N PRO A 832 31.24 -4.68 10.63
CA PRO A 832 32.19 -5.07 9.59
C PRO A 832 31.86 -4.36 8.27
N THR A 833 32.45 -3.17 8.09
CA THR A 833 32.25 -2.27 6.96
C THR A 833 32.92 -2.80 5.68
N ARG A 834 32.40 -3.90 5.14
CA ARG A 834 32.61 -4.30 3.74
C ARG A 834 31.85 -3.37 2.79
N ARG A 835 32.34 -2.13 2.75
CA ARG A 835 32.36 -1.27 1.56
C ARG A 835 33.79 -1.24 0.99
N ASP A 836 34.48 -2.39 1.02
CA ASP A 836 35.73 -2.59 0.28
C ASP A 836 35.41 -2.31 -1.18
N SER A 837 35.95 -1.22 -1.74
CA SER A 837 35.50 -0.68 -3.03
C SER A 837 35.59 -1.73 -4.13
N PHE A 838 34.44 -2.16 -4.66
CA PHE A 838 34.41 -2.99 -5.87
C PHE A 838 35.23 -2.28 -6.97
N PRO A 839 36.18 -2.97 -7.61
CA PRO A 839 36.94 -2.36 -8.70
C PRO A 839 35.97 -1.93 -9.80
N ALA A 840 36.15 -0.70 -10.31
CA ALA A 840 35.26 -0.13 -11.31
C ALA A 840 35.05 -1.12 -12.47
N PRO A 841 33.80 -1.32 -12.95
CA PRO A 841 33.48 -2.38 -13.88
C PRO A 841 34.32 -2.27 -15.14
N THR A 842 35.09 -3.33 -15.44
CA THR A 842 35.87 -3.41 -16.67
C THR A 842 34.92 -3.22 -17.86
N PRO A 843 35.19 -2.30 -18.80
CA PRO A 843 34.34 -2.11 -19.97
C PRO A 843 34.11 -3.45 -20.70
N ALA A 844 32.87 -3.71 -21.07
CA ALA A 844 32.53 -4.93 -21.82
C ALA A 844 33.41 -5.04 -23.07
N PRO A 845 33.98 -6.22 -23.38
CA PRO A 845 34.82 -6.38 -24.55
C PRO A 845 34.01 -6.05 -25.81
N ALA A 846 34.50 -5.11 -26.60
CA ALA A 846 33.87 -4.70 -27.85
C ALA A 846 33.67 -5.91 -28.77
N ARG A 847 32.46 -6.02 -29.33
CA ARG A 847 32.08 -7.00 -30.36
C ARG A 847 32.07 -6.34 -31.74
#